data_AF-A0AAD4GNF2-F1
#
_entry.id   AF-A0AAD4GNF2-F1
#
_cell.length_a   1.000
_cell.length_b   1.000
_cell.length_c   1.000
_cell.angle_alpha   90.00
_cell.angle_beta   90.00
_cell.angle_gamma   90.00
#
_symmetry.space_group_name_H-M   'P 1'
#
loop_
_entity.id
_entity.type
_entity.pdbx_description
1 polymer ?
#
loop_
_entity_poly.entity_id
_entity_poly.type
_entity_poly.pdbx_seq_one_letter_code
_entity_poly.pdbx_strand_id
1 'polypeptide(L)'
;MCGVSLTPSTSDTDDVKSYTLFPDKDLLNGYELRLAAYKRAWSKCLERVQELIHALHAPIVDRVAELVNMAYTDTLPGLPYAELPVISVTVFGTSSSVFHEFSARLESEGQDGLFDDNGTHIVTHLHPQDCSNLTSAMKTLITGFINKTDEELGISLCTFDINLLQIWFDALCDSRGNKPTENFTINTTRLVVVLHDFERFEPLVMQDLFEISSLAIPRLPLVFILSLTSPPTPSYIHATYPRSTLARLQVRSCSFSTSQAVLYDILLKTFFDVEFNPDLVLGPAAIEFLVDFFGRHSPSLDGLVSILQLAHMKHFEEPLTVFLSEESLASMDLTDPGSAPFLNSVLVRVQGSTGNPTGWRVADIDVLLEFVRSVRLAFQRQSQLLRVAFRLFLVVQNFTTSLGIKSEKTLPELMCAALRGRLGTSYRYLCTIVRKLKVDQLDALLSEINDFFAGVSAQVQGDEREIISRINTARSVRDRYSDEPQQVKDVAEMIGDWLIEYFERRLVTLEELPLWDISYTGSAPFPSELLNPSLRASIFSGLLHPQDYSMTPTSNDGDDDEETLWDMSDTSILFHRYLESGKMINVFDWFESFSLVLETQRRHARTDASAHEALIRIPSRRKGKQRQVEVPEDGEEELDKWRLEVQSRFIRSLHELDYIGLIKHTGRKADHVMRTVFDVPG
;
A
#
# COMPACT_ATOMS: atom_id res chain seq x y z
N MET A 1 4.84 22.19 1.00
CA MET A 1 5.84 22.78 1.90
C MET A 1 5.13 23.53 3.02
N CYS A 2 5.16 23.01 4.24
CA CYS A 2 4.86 23.76 5.47
C CYS A 2 5.86 23.30 6.52
N GLY A 3 7.00 23.99 6.59
CA GLY A 3 7.99 23.80 7.65
C GLY A 3 7.55 24.60 8.87
N VAL A 4 7.12 23.92 9.92
CA VAL A 4 6.99 24.54 11.25
C VAL A 4 8.36 24.49 11.90
N SER A 5 9.05 25.62 11.88
CA SER A 5 10.30 25.84 12.59
C SER A 5 10.03 25.98 14.10
N LEU A 6 10.30 24.93 14.87
CA LEU A 6 10.39 25.01 16.32
C LEU A 6 11.85 25.30 16.70
N THR A 7 12.11 26.50 17.20
CA THR A 7 13.38 26.88 17.83
C THR A 7 13.51 26.20 19.20
N PRO A 8 14.69 25.67 19.58
CA PRO A 8 14.86 25.03 20.88
C PRO A 8 15.10 26.10 21.97
N SER A 9 14.22 26.14 22.96
CA SER A 9 14.45 26.89 24.21
C SER A 9 15.40 26.09 25.10
N THR A 10 16.58 26.65 25.35
CA THR A 10 17.59 26.16 26.28
C THR A 10 17.17 26.40 27.72
N SER A 11 16.68 25.36 28.40
CA SER A 11 16.88 25.09 29.84
C SER A 11 15.86 24.04 30.28
N ASP A 12 16.25 22.77 30.20
CA ASP A 12 15.87 21.70 31.13
C ASP A 12 16.72 20.48 30.74
N THR A 13 17.72 20.17 31.56
CA THR A 13 18.42 18.88 31.53
C THR A 13 17.52 17.83 32.16
N ASP A 14 16.36 17.62 31.55
CA ASP A 14 15.40 16.60 31.93
C ASP A 14 15.76 15.30 31.24
N ASP A 15 15.71 14.21 32.02
CA ASP A 15 15.82 12.82 31.60
C ASP A 15 15.21 12.61 30.20
N VAL A 16 16.06 12.49 29.19
CA VAL A 16 15.67 11.93 27.89
C VAL A 16 15.44 10.44 28.14
N LYS A 17 14.27 10.11 28.70
CA LYS A 17 13.76 8.73 28.70
C LYS A 17 13.63 8.35 27.23
N SER A 18 14.61 7.62 26.73
CA SER A 18 14.60 7.05 25.40
C SER A 18 13.28 6.30 25.23
N TYR A 19 12.41 6.77 24.34
CA TYR A 19 11.17 6.09 23.99
C TYR A 19 11.53 4.80 23.24
N THR A 20 11.92 3.77 23.97
CA THR A 20 12.26 2.45 23.45
C THR A 20 11.12 1.52 23.80
N LEU A 21 10.47 0.93 22.79
CA LEU A 21 9.41 -0.07 22.98
C LEU A 21 9.92 -1.31 23.74
N PHE A 22 11.23 -1.55 23.71
CA PHE A 22 11.91 -2.66 24.37
C PHE A 22 13.04 -2.16 25.28
N PRO A 23 12.74 -1.51 26.42
CA PRO A 23 13.77 -0.95 27.30
C PRO A 23 14.74 -2.03 27.83
N ASP A 24 14.27 -3.28 27.93
CA ASP A 24 15.06 -4.41 28.43
C ASP A 24 16.01 -5.03 27.40
N LYS A 25 15.93 -4.60 26.12
CA LYS A 25 16.70 -5.20 25.01
C LYS A 25 17.38 -4.18 24.11
N ASP A 26 17.14 -2.89 24.30
CA ASP A 26 17.63 -1.83 23.42
C ASP A 26 18.89 -1.13 23.96
N LEU A 27 19.59 -0.42 23.09
CA LEU A 27 20.72 0.43 23.44
C LEU A 27 20.23 1.81 23.91
N LEU A 28 20.99 2.50 24.77
CA LEU A 28 20.66 3.85 25.26
C LEU A 28 20.46 4.87 24.12
N ASN A 29 21.30 4.81 23.07
CA ASN A 29 21.15 5.60 21.83
C ASN A 29 20.57 4.78 20.66
N GLY A 30 19.98 3.61 20.95
CA GLY A 30 19.53 2.65 19.93
C GLY A 30 18.46 3.21 19.01
N TYR A 31 17.53 4.01 19.55
CA TYR A 31 16.47 4.65 18.77
C TYR A 31 17.02 5.53 17.64
N GLU A 32 17.99 6.41 17.94
CA GLU A 32 18.53 7.36 16.96
C GLU A 32 19.30 6.64 15.84
N LEU A 33 20.09 5.63 16.21
CA LEU A 33 20.84 4.80 15.27
C LEU A 33 19.90 4.02 14.34
N ARG A 34 18.79 3.48 14.87
CA ARG A 34 17.75 2.80 14.07
C ARG A 34 17.03 3.76 13.15
N LEU A 35 16.69 4.96 13.63
CA LEU A 35 16.03 5.96 12.82
C LEU A 35 16.92 6.43 11.66
N ALA A 36 18.23 6.59 11.89
CA ALA A 36 19.19 6.91 10.84
C ALA A 36 19.31 5.78 9.80
N ALA A 37 19.41 4.52 10.27
CA ALA A 37 19.44 3.35 9.39
C ALA A 37 18.13 3.21 8.57
N TYR A 38 16.98 3.44 9.21
CA TYR A 38 15.67 3.48 8.56
C TYR A 38 15.62 4.53 7.47
N LYS A 39 15.98 5.78 7.77
CA LYS A 39 15.95 6.88 6.78
C LYS A 39 16.80 6.54 5.56
N ARG A 40 17.99 5.96 5.75
CA ARG A 40 18.86 5.54 4.64
C ARG A 40 18.21 4.45 3.79
N ALA A 41 17.77 3.37 4.43
CA ALA A 41 17.16 2.23 3.73
C ALA A 41 15.86 2.63 3.02
N TRP A 42 15.06 3.49 3.64
CA TRP A 42 13.82 4.02 3.08
C TRP A 42 14.08 4.96 1.91
N SER A 43 14.97 5.94 2.03
CA SER A 43 15.31 6.86 0.93
C SER A 43 15.79 6.10 -0.31
N LYS A 44 16.66 5.11 -0.13
CA LYS A 44 17.14 4.26 -1.23
C LYS A 44 16.01 3.47 -1.91
N CYS A 45 15.07 2.94 -1.13
CA CYS A 45 13.90 2.23 -1.65
C CYS A 45 12.93 3.20 -2.37
N LEU A 46 12.65 4.36 -1.76
CA LEU A 46 11.75 5.38 -2.28
C LEU A 46 12.25 5.97 -3.60
N GLU A 47 13.54 6.34 -3.67
CA GLU A 47 14.17 6.83 -4.90
C GLU A 47 14.02 5.81 -6.03
N ARG A 48 14.33 4.53 -5.76
CA ARG A 48 14.16 3.46 -6.75
C ARG A 48 12.69 3.30 -7.20
N VAL A 49 11.74 3.30 -6.27
CA VAL A 49 10.31 3.20 -6.60
C VAL A 49 9.87 4.40 -7.43
N GLN A 50 10.27 5.61 -7.07
CA GLN A 50 9.96 6.83 -7.81
C GLN A 50 10.56 6.80 -9.21
N GLU A 51 11.84 6.44 -9.38
CA GLU A 51 12.47 6.27 -10.69
C GLU A 51 11.70 5.30 -11.58
N LEU A 52 11.26 4.16 -11.03
CA LEU A 52 10.47 3.18 -11.76
C LEU A 52 9.10 3.71 -12.15
N ILE A 53 8.43 4.46 -11.28
CA ILE A 53 7.15 5.11 -11.58
C ILE A 53 7.32 6.09 -12.74
N HIS A 54 8.34 6.96 -12.70
CA HIS A 54 8.62 7.89 -13.80
C HIS A 54 8.96 7.15 -15.11
N ALA A 55 9.80 6.10 -15.05
CA ALA A 55 10.13 5.30 -16.23
C ALA A 55 8.91 4.60 -16.86
N LEU A 56 7.92 4.21 -16.04
CA LEU A 56 6.68 3.61 -16.51
C LEU A 56 5.70 4.65 -17.10
N HIS A 57 5.71 5.88 -16.60
CA HIS A 57 4.84 6.95 -17.08
C HIS A 57 5.40 7.65 -18.33
N ALA A 58 6.72 7.83 -18.42
CA ALA A 58 7.42 8.50 -19.53
C ALA A 58 6.90 8.17 -20.94
N PRO A 59 6.74 6.89 -21.36
CA PRO A 59 6.28 6.59 -22.72
C PRO A 59 4.87 7.09 -23.02
N ILE A 60 4.01 7.17 -22.01
CA ILE A 60 2.63 7.66 -22.16
C ILE A 60 2.63 9.19 -22.13
N VAL A 61 3.47 9.80 -21.29
CA VAL A 61 3.71 11.25 -21.27
C VAL A 61 4.18 11.75 -22.63
N ASP A 62 5.19 11.10 -23.20
CA ASP A 62 5.69 11.42 -24.54
C ASP A 62 4.61 11.22 -25.60
N ARG A 63 3.82 10.15 -25.50
CA ARG A 63 2.72 9.92 -26.44
C ARG A 63 1.63 10.98 -26.36
N VAL A 64 1.27 11.45 -25.16
CA VAL A 64 0.30 12.53 -24.99
C VAL A 64 0.85 13.85 -25.55
N ALA A 65 2.12 14.14 -25.32
CA ALA A 65 2.79 15.32 -25.88
C ALA A 65 2.78 15.30 -27.42
N GLU A 66 3.12 14.16 -28.04
CA GLU A 66 3.00 13.96 -29.49
C GLU A 66 1.57 14.21 -30.00
N LEU A 67 0.55 13.71 -29.29
CA LEU A 67 -0.85 13.87 -29.70
C LEU A 67 -1.33 15.32 -29.59
N VAL A 68 -0.89 16.05 -28.55
CA VAL A 68 -1.12 17.51 -28.45
C VAL A 68 -0.43 18.20 -29.63
N ASN A 69 0.80 17.78 -29.95
CA ASN A 69 1.59 18.23 -31.10
C ASN A 69 0.97 17.98 -32.49
N MET A 70 0.07 17.01 -32.59
CA MET A 70 -0.64 16.69 -33.84
C MET A 70 -2.13 17.09 -33.83
N ALA A 71 -2.60 17.80 -32.80
CA ALA A 71 -4.04 18.02 -32.58
C ALA A 71 -4.74 18.81 -33.72
N TYR A 72 -4.02 19.73 -34.36
CA TYR A 72 -4.57 20.62 -35.41
C TYR A 72 -3.92 20.44 -36.79
N THR A 73 -3.10 19.40 -36.98
CA THR A 73 -2.46 19.12 -38.27
C THR A 73 -3.39 18.41 -39.25
N ASP A 74 -4.29 17.55 -38.73
CA ASP A 74 -5.19 16.70 -39.52
C ASP A 74 -6.62 17.26 -39.58
N THR A 75 -6.79 18.57 -39.73
CA THR A 75 -8.14 19.17 -39.79
C THR A 75 -8.80 18.83 -41.12
N LEU A 76 -9.95 18.13 -41.07
CA LEU A 76 -10.78 17.88 -42.26
C LEU A 76 -11.55 19.17 -42.63
N PRO A 77 -11.27 19.78 -43.80
CA PRO A 77 -12.00 20.97 -44.21
C PRO A 77 -13.43 20.62 -44.62
N GLY A 78 -14.40 21.44 -44.21
CA GLY A 78 -15.79 21.36 -44.68
C GLY A 78 -16.80 20.63 -43.76
N LEU A 79 -16.43 20.33 -42.52
CA LEU A 79 -17.36 19.82 -41.51
C LEU A 79 -18.35 20.92 -41.02
N PRO A 80 -19.59 20.54 -40.63
CA PRO A 80 -20.60 21.50 -40.16
C PRO A 80 -20.25 22.12 -38.80
N TYR A 81 -19.40 21.45 -38.01
CA TYR A 81 -18.90 21.92 -36.72
C TYR A 81 -17.38 21.75 -36.68
N ALA A 82 -16.69 22.65 -36.00
CA ALA A 82 -15.27 22.49 -35.74
C ALA A 82 -15.07 21.40 -34.66
N GLU A 83 -14.28 20.38 -34.99
CA GLU A 83 -13.96 19.32 -34.05
C GLU A 83 -12.94 19.82 -33.02
N LEU A 84 -13.28 19.64 -31.74
CA LEU A 84 -12.43 19.90 -30.59
C LEU A 84 -11.51 18.69 -30.39
N PRO A 85 -10.18 18.85 -30.43
CA PRO A 85 -9.26 17.77 -30.11
C PRO A 85 -9.36 17.40 -28.64
N VAL A 86 -9.73 16.14 -28.38
CA VAL A 86 -9.86 15.59 -27.04
C VAL A 86 -8.96 14.37 -26.90
N ILE A 87 -8.09 14.38 -25.91
CA ILE A 87 -7.22 13.24 -25.58
C ILE A 87 -7.78 12.61 -24.31
N SER A 88 -8.34 11.40 -24.43
CA SER A 88 -8.82 10.66 -23.26
C SER A 88 -7.71 9.80 -22.69
N VAL A 89 -7.30 10.07 -21.47
CA VAL A 89 -6.26 9.36 -20.73
C VAL A 89 -6.94 8.46 -19.70
N THR A 90 -6.88 7.14 -19.90
CA THR A 90 -7.39 6.18 -18.92
C THR A 90 -6.33 5.89 -17.87
N VAL A 91 -6.59 6.31 -16.65
CA VAL A 91 -5.72 6.19 -15.48
C VAL A 91 -6.23 5.09 -14.54
N PHE A 92 -5.38 4.14 -14.21
CA PHE A 92 -5.67 3.10 -13.21
C PHE A 92 -4.90 3.39 -11.92
N GLY A 93 -5.49 4.21 -11.04
CA GLY A 93 -4.93 4.46 -9.71
C GLY A 93 -3.52 5.07 -9.68
N THR A 94 -3.17 5.86 -10.70
CA THR A 94 -1.95 6.67 -10.66
C THR A 94 -2.14 7.87 -9.73
N SER A 95 -1.02 8.40 -9.24
CA SER A 95 -0.97 9.61 -8.44
C SER A 95 -1.33 10.86 -9.27
N SER A 96 -1.78 11.92 -8.61
CA SER A 96 -1.97 13.24 -9.23
C SER A 96 -0.67 13.83 -9.81
N SER A 97 0.48 13.30 -9.41
CA SER A 97 1.80 13.72 -9.90
C SER A 97 1.98 13.48 -11.40
N VAL A 98 1.29 12.50 -12.00
CA VAL A 98 1.39 12.25 -13.45
C VAL A 98 0.86 13.44 -14.26
N PHE A 99 -0.15 14.14 -13.75
CA PHE A 99 -0.68 15.34 -14.40
C PHE A 99 0.23 16.55 -14.24
N HIS A 100 1.00 16.61 -13.15
CA HIS A 100 2.10 17.56 -13.04
C HIS A 100 3.22 17.22 -14.02
N GLU A 101 3.53 15.95 -14.24
CA GLU A 101 4.52 15.50 -15.22
C GLU A 101 4.08 15.84 -16.67
N PHE A 102 2.82 15.59 -17.04
CA PHE A 102 2.27 16.04 -18.31
C PHE A 102 2.42 17.56 -18.48
N SER A 103 2.08 18.33 -17.44
CA SER A 103 2.16 19.80 -17.48
C SER A 103 3.60 20.28 -17.61
N ALA A 104 4.51 19.72 -16.81
CA ALA A 104 5.93 20.03 -16.87
C ALA A 104 6.52 19.70 -18.25
N ARG A 105 6.18 18.54 -18.83
CA ARG A 105 6.66 18.15 -20.15
C ARG A 105 6.16 19.12 -21.24
N LEU A 106 4.86 19.42 -21.26
CA LEU A 106 4.23 20.33 -22.22
C LEU A 106 4.72 21.78 -22.09
N GLU A 107 5.10 22.21 -20.87
CA GLU A 107 5.68 23.53 -20.62
C GLU A 107 7.20 23.58 -20.89
N SER A 108 7.93 22.46 -20.71
CA SER A 108 9.40 22.35 -20.83
C SER A 108 9.95 22.21 -22.24
N GLU A 109 9.16 21.70 -23.21
CA GLU A 109 9.61 21.51 -24.61
C GLU A 109 10.04 22.80 -25.32
N GLY A 110 9.86 23.98 -24.71
CA GLY A 110 10.35 25.26 -25.21
C GLY A 110 11.71 25.73 -24.67
N GLN A 111 12.45 24.96 -23.87
CA GLN A 111 13.74 25.38 -23.29
C GLN A 111 15.01 24.79 -23.91
N ASP A 112 14.91 23.85 -24.86
CA ASP A 112 16.08 23.28 -25.53
C ASP A 112 16.65 24.26 -26.57
N GLY A 113 17.60 25.10 -26.11
CA GLY A 113 18.20 26.25 -26.81
C GLY A 113 19.09 25.95 -28.02
N LEU A 114 18.68 25.08 -28.94
CA LEU A 114 19.35 24.83 -30.22
C LEU A 114 18.51 25.22 -31.45
N PHE A 115 17.19 25.36 -31.30
CA PHE A 115 16.29 25.90 -32.32
C PHE A 115 15.25 26.80 -31.65
N ASP A 116 15.14 28.03 -32.13
CA ASP A 116 14.31 29.12 -31.61
C ASP A 116 12.81 28.91 -31.93
N ASP A 117 12.25 27.75 -31.56
CA ASP A 117 10.84 27.42 -31.77
C ASP A 117 10.02 27.83 -30.53
N ASN A 118 9.54 29.08 -30.55
CA ASN A 118 8.80 29.75 -29.47
C ASN A 118 7.37 29.20 -29.26
N GLY A 119 7.23 27.90 -28.99
CA GLY A 119 5.96 27.20 -28.90
C GLY A 119 5.62 26.61 -27.53
N THR A 120 5.89 27.30 -26.41
CA THR A 120 5.48 26.77 -25.09
C THR A 120 3.95 26.67 -25.00
N HIS A 121 3.44 25.45 -24.85
CA HIS A 121 2.02 25.21 -24.59
C HIS A 121 1.64 25.74 -23.22
N ILE A 122 0.41 26.24 -23.09
CA ILE A 122 -0.10 26.74 -21.81
C ILE A 122 -1.12 25.73 -21.30
N VAL A 123 -0.89 25.18 -20.11
CA VAL A 123 -1.73 24.14 -19.52
C VAL A 123 -2.58 24.71 -18.38
N THR A 124 -3.86 24.39 -18.31
CA THR A 124 -4.74 24.73 -17.17
C THR A 124 -5.39 23.47 -16.63
N HIS A 125 -5.50 23.35 -15.30
CA HIS A 125 -6.20 22.25 -14.65
C HIS A 125 -7.59 22.68 -14.21
N LEU A 126 -8.58 21.82 -14.45
CA LEU A 126 -9.93 21.96 -13.92
C LEU A 126 -10.27 20.75 -13.06
N HIS A 127 -10.75 21.01 -11.86
CA HIS A 127 -11.23 20.00 -10.94
C HIS A 127 -12.77 20.02 -10.87
N PRO A 128 -13.42 18.88 -10.61
CA PRO A 128 -14.88 18.81 -10.53
C PRO A 128 -15.47 19.74 -9.45
N GLN A 129 -14.73 19.96 -8.36
CA GLN A 129 -15.16 20.82 -7.24
C GLN A 129 -15.32 22.29 -7.65
N ASP A 130 -14.52 22.74 -8.62
CA ASP A 130 -14.52 24.11 -9.10
C ASP A 130 -15.58 24.35 -10.19
N CYS A 131 -16.07 23.27 -10.81
CA CYS A 131 -16.97 23.31 -11.96
C CYS A 131 -18.39 22.85 -11.61
N SER A 132 -18.96 23.40 -10.53
CA SER A 132 -20.34 23.10 -10.10
C SER A 132 -21.42 23.68 -11.01
N ASN A 133 -21.11 24.74 -11.76
CA ASN A 133 -22.00 25.35 -12.75
C ASN A 133 -21.17 25.91 -13.91
N LEU A 134 -21.83 26.20 -15.04
CA LEU A 134 -21.17 26.69 -16.25
C LEU A 134 -20.39 27.99 -16.02
N THR A 135 -20.96 28.95 -15.28
CA THR A 135 -20.29 30.24 -15.00
C THR A 135 -19.00 30.04 -14.22
N SER A 136 -19.02 29.17 -13.21
CA SER A 136 -17.85 28.81 -12.42
C SER A 136 -16.82 28.08 -13.27
N ALA A 137 -17.23 27.11 -14.09
CA ALA A 137 -16.35 26.35 -14.98
C ALA A 137 -15.66 27.23 -16.02
N MET A 138 -16.40 28.14 -16.66
CA MET A 138 -15.85 29.11 -17.59
C MET A 138 -14.90 30.07 -16.89
N LYS A 139 -15.27 30.55 -15.69
CA LYS A 139 -14.41 31.42 -14.89
C LYS A 139 -13.09 30.73 -14.56
N THR A 140 -13.11 29.50 -14.04
CA THR A 140 -11.87 28.79 -13.69
C THR A 140 -11.02 28.47 -14.91
N LEU A 141 -11.63 28.10 -16.04
CA LEU A 141 -10.90 27.90 -17.31
C LEU A 141 -10.15 29.17 -17.70
N ILE A 142 -10.83 30.31 -17.73
CA ILE A 142 -10.26 31.58 -18.19
C ILE A 142 -9.22 32.10 -17.20
N THR A 143 -9.54 32.11 -15.89
CA THR A 143 -8.58 32.55 -14.87
C THR A 143 -7.35 31.66 -14.79
N GLY A 144 -7.48 30.36 -15.08
CA GLY A 144 -6.37 29.43 -15.08
C GLY A 144 -5.34 29.73 -16.16
N PHE A 145 -5.78 30.22 -17.32
CA PHE A 145 -4.88 30.69 -18.37
C PHE A 145 -4.28 32.06 -18.08
N ILE A 146 -5.11 33.03 -17.69
CA ILE A 146 -4.67 34.43 -17.49
C ILE A 146 -3.67 34.54 -16.33
N ASN A 147 -3.91 33.87 -15.20
CA ASN A 147 -3.06 33.97 -14.01
C ASN A 147 -1.65 33.38 -14.21
N LYS A 148 -1.42 32.57 -15.26
CA LYS A 148 -0.10 32.00 -15.56
C LYS A 148 0.83 32.98 -16.27
N THR A 149 0.30 34.08 -16.80
CA THR A 149 1.08 35.16 -17.43
C THR A 149 0.98 36.40 -16.55
N ASP A 150 2.10 36.96 -16.09
CA ASP A 150 2.18 38.19 -15.26
C ASP A 150 1.62 39.46 -15.95
N GLU A 151 0.93 39.35 -17.09
CA GLU A 151 0.36 40.46 -17.84
C GLU A 151 -1.05 40.80 -17.30
N GLU A 152 -1.13 41.86 -16.50
CA GLU A 152 -2.40 42.45 -16.07
C GLU A 152 -3.16 43.01 -17.27
N LEU A 153 -4.21 42.32 -17.71
CA LEU A 153 -5.17 42.86 -18.68
C LEU A 153 -6.06 43.90 -17.99
N GLY A 154 -5.84 45.18 -18.31
CA GLY A 154 -6.70 46.29 -17.89
C GLY A 154 -8.05 46.33 -18.64
N ILE A 155 -8.85 45.25 -18.60
CA ILE A 155 -10.11 45.13 -19.38
C ILE A 155 -11.32 44.86 -18.46
N SER A 156 -12.40 45.60 -18.71
CA SER A 156 -13.71 45.53 -18.02
C SER A 156 -14.63 44.42 -18.54
N LEU A 157 -14.10 43.23 -18.86
CA LEU A 157 -14.92 42.07 -19.22
C LEU A 157 -15.10 41.16 -18.01
N CYS A 158 -16.25 40.49 -17.95
CA CYS A 158 -16.49 39.48 -16.93
C CYS A 158 -15.50 38.33 -17.08
N THR A 159 -14.93 37.85 -15.97
CA THR A 159 -13.91 36.79 -15.93
C THR A 159 -14.38 35.42 -16.44
N PHE A 160 -15.64 35.30 -16.88
CA PHE A 160 -16.25 34.07 -17.39
C PHE A 160 -16.58 34.14 -18.90
N ASP A 161 -16.31 35.27 -19.58
CA ASP A 161 -16.58 35.41 -21.01
C ASP A 161 -15.41 34.88 -21.85
N ILE A 162 -15.67 33.94 -22.76
CA ILE A 162 -14.67 33.36 -23.67
C ILE A 162 -14.00 34.44 -24.55
N ASN A 163 -14.69 35.56 -24.81
CA ASN A 163 -14.11 36.68 -25.56
C ASN A 163 -12.93 37.33 -24.83
N LEU A 164 -12.91 37.30 -23.49
CA LEU A 164 -11.76 37.77 -22.71
C LEU A 164 -10.52 36.90 -23.00
N LEU A 165 -10.72 35.57 -23.09
CA LEU A 165 -9.66 34.63 -23.43
C LEU A 165 -9.15 34.84 -24.86
N GLN A 166 -10.03 35.17 -25.81
CA GLN A 166 -9.65 35.51 -27.18
C GLN A 166 -8.75 36.75 -27.22
N ILE A 167 -9.17 37.84 -26.57
CA ILE A 167 -8.40 39.09 -26.56
C ILE A 167 -7.05 38.90 -25.88
N TRP A 168 -7.02 38.16 -24.77
CA TRP A 168 -5.78 37.82 -24.09
C TRP A 168 -4.84 36.99 -24.97
N PHE A 169 -5.38 35.98 -25.67
CA PHE A 169 -4.57 35.12 -26.53
C PHE A 169 -4.03 35.87 -27.75
N ASP A 170 -4.82 36.77 -28.34
CA ASP A 170 -4.37 37.65 -29.42
C ASP A 170 -3.23 38.57 -28.94
N ALA A 171 -3.35 39.15 -27.74
CA ALA A 171 -2.29 39.96 -27.13
C ALA A 171 -1.01 39.15 -26.85
N LEU A 172 -1.15 37.89 -26.43
CA LEU A 172 -0.03 36.98 -26.19
C LEU A 172 0.66 36.56 -27.50
N CYS A 173 -0.10 36.40 -28.59
CA CYS A 173 0.48 36.16 -29.91
C CYS A 173 1.24 37.38 -30.43
N ASP A 174 0.70 38.58 -30.18
CA ASP A 174 1.34 39.85 -30.53
C ASP A 174 2.65 40.07 -29.75
N SER A 175 2.69 39.73 -28.46
CA SER A 175 3.90 39.87 -27.61
C SER A 175 4.99 38.86 -27.98
N ARG A 176 4.62 37.65 -28.41
CA ARG A 176 5.54 36.62 -28.93
C ARG A 176 6.04 36.88 -30.36
N GLY A 177 5.59 37.96 -31.02
CA GLY A 177 6.01 38.32 -32.38
C GLY A 177 5.39 37.47 -33.50
N ASN A 178 4.43 36.60 -33.18
CA ASN A 178 3.68 35.78 -34.14
C ASN A 178 2.58 36.63 -34.80
N LYS A 179 2.96 37.64 -35.59
CA LYS A 179 1.99 38.27 -36.50
C LYS A 179 1.58 37.24 -37.55
N PRO A 180 0.29 37.11 -37.88
CA PRO A 180 -0.15 36.30 -38.99
C PRO A 180 0.26 36.98 -40.31
N THR A 181 1.53 36.84 -40.71
CA THR A 181 1.95 37.13 -42.08
C THR A 181 1.30 36.11 -43.02
N GLU A 182 0.86 36.57 -44.19
CA GLU A 182 -0.02 35.90 -45.16
C GLU A 182 0.43 34.51 -45.68
N ASN A 183 1.54 33.96 -45.19
CA ASN A 183 2.02 32.62 -45.46
C ASN A 183 2.07 31.77 -44.18
N PHE A 184 0.97 31.07 -43.91
CA PHE A 184 0.86 29.78 -43.19
C PHE A 184 1.97 29.44 -42.18
N THR A 185 2.16 30.25 -41.14
CA THR A 185 2.84 29.79 -39.92
C THR A 185 1.75 29.26 -38.99
N ILE A 186 1.69 27.93 -38.88
CA ILE A 186 0.82 27.24 -37.92
C ILE A 186 1.21 27.78 -36.54
N ASN A 187 0.28 28.45 -35.86
CA ASN A 187 0.51 28.92 -34.49
C ASN A 187 0.86 27.68 -33.64
N THR A 188 2.09 27.60 -33.15
CA THR A 188 2.61 26.43 -32.43
C THR A 188 2.09 26.36 -31.00
N THR A 189 1.66 27.49 -30.45
CA THR A 189 1.14 27.58 -29.07
C THR A 189 -0.29 27.06 -29.00
N ARG A 190 -0.53 26.07 -28.12
CA ARG A 190 -1.85 25.49 -27.85
C ARG A 190 -2.27 25.75 -26.41
N LEU A 191 -3.57 25.89 -26.21
CA LEU A 191 -4.20 26.03 -24.90
C LEU A 191 -4.70 24.66 -24.46
N VAL A 192 -3.99 24.02 -23.54
CA VAL A 192 -4.30 22.66 -23.07
C VAL A 192 -5.11 22.75 -21.77
N VAL A 193 -6.26 22.09 -21.72
CA VAL A 193 -7.12 22.00 -20.54
C VAL A 193 -7.13 20.57 -20.03
N VAL A 194 -6.62 20.34 -18.83
CA VAL A 194 -6.62 19.04 -18.16
C VAL A 194 -7.82 18.94 -17.22
N LEU A 195 -8.76 18.04 -17.54
CA LEU A 195 -9.93 17.73 -16.70
C LEU A 195 -9.62 16.52 -15.82
N HIS A 196 -9.50 16.75 -14.50
CA HIS A 196 -9.27 15.69 -13.51
C HIS A 196 -10.57 14.98 -13.12
N ASP A 197 -10.54 13.65 -12.92
CA ASP A 197 -11.73 12.87 -12.55
C ASP A 197 -12.97 13.19 -13.40
N PHE A 198 -12.86 13.05 -14.73
CA PHE A 198 -13.88 13.53 -15.67
C PHE A 198 -15.30 12.97 -15.39
N GLU A 199 -15.39 11.78 -14.79
CA GLU A 199 -16.65 11.12 -14.40
C GLU A 199 -17.43 11.83 -13.29
N ARG A 200 -16.77 12.69 -12.50
CA ARG A 200 -17.38 13.44 -11.40
C ARG A 200 -17.98 14.77 -11.84
N PHE A 201 -17.72 15.22 -13.06
CA PHE A 201 -18.32 16.45 -13.58
C PHE A 201 -19.79 16.22 -13.92
N GLU A 202 -20.58 17.29 -13.78
CA GLU A 202 -21.96 17.27 -14.25
C GLU A 202 -22.01 17.24 -15.79
N PRO A 203 -22.67 16.23 -16.40
CA PRO A 203 -22.65 16.08 -17.86
C PRO A 203 -23.21 17.28 -18.63
N LEU A 204 -24.23 17.96 -18.07
CA LEU A 204 -24.85 19.12 -18.71
C LEU A 204 -23.88 20.32 -18.78
N VAL A 205 -23.15 20.58 -17.68
CA VAL A 205 -22.16 21.66 -17.62
C VAL A 205 -21.04 21.42 -18.65
N MET A 206 -20.58 20.17 -18.78
CA MET A 206 -19.53 19.82 -19.74
C MET A 206 -20.01 19.86 -21.20
N GLN A 207 -21.28 19.52 -21.46
CA GLN A 207 -21.87 19.66 -22.80
C GLN A 207 -21.83 21.11 -23.27
N ASP A 208 -22.29 22.03 -22.41
CA ASP A 208 -22.30 23.47 -22.70
C ASP A 208 -20.88 24.02 -22.84
N LEU A 209 -19.94 23.58 -21.98
CA LEU A 209 -18.53 23.97 -22.06
C LEU A 209 -17.89 23.56 -23.39
N PHE A 210 -18.10 22.32 -23.83
CA PHE A 210 -17.57 21.83 -25.12
C PHE A 210 -18.22 22.54 -26.30
N GLU A 211 -19.50 22.88 -26.22
CA GLU A 211 -20.18 23.64 -27.26
C GLU A 211 -19.62 25.07 -27.39
N ILE A 212 -19.45 25.78 -26.26
CA ILE A 212 -18.83 27.12 -26.25
C ILE A 212 -17.39 27.05 -26.76
N SER A 213 -16.63 26.03 -26.36
CA SER A 213 -15.22 25.86 -26.77
C SER A 213 -15.09 25.50 -28.24
N SER A 214 -15.98 24.69 -28.79
CA SER A 214 -16.02 24.32 -30.22
C SER A 214 -16.29 25.55 -31.10
N LEU A 215 -17.15 26.48 -30.65
CA LEU A 215 -17.42 27.74 -31.35
C LEU A 215 -16.24 28.72 -31.34
N ALA A 216 -15.29 28.56 -30.42
CA ALA A 216 -14.10 29.41 -30.35
C ALA A 216 -12.98 28.99 -31.33
N ILE A 217 -13.06 27.78 -31.91
CA ILE A 217 -12.13 27.29 -32.94
C ILE A 217 -12.53 27.90 -34.30
N PRO A 218 -11.58 28.38 -35.14
CA PRO A 218 -10.12 28.19 -35.06
C PRO A 218 -9.36 29.31 -34.35
N ARG A 219 -10.03 30.32 -33.80
CA ARG A 219 -9.36 31.47 -33.16
C ARG A 219 -8.58 31.07 -31.91
N LEU A 220 -9.13 30.15 -31.11
CA LEU A 220 -8.46 29.58 -29.93
C LEU A 220 -8.11 28.10 -30.17
N PRO A 221 -6.82 27.72 -30.19
CA PRO A 221 -6.40 26.33 -30.34
C PRO A 221 -6.51 25.57 -28.99
N LEU A 222 -7.74 25.27 -28.57
CA LEU A 222 -8.08 24.54 -27.34
C LEU A 222 -7.98 23.01 -27.49
N VAL A 223 -7.13 22.38 -26.68
CA VAL A 223 -7.00 20.91 -26.59
C VAL A 223 -7.42 20.45 -25.20
N PHE A 224 -8.28 19.45 -25.10
CA PHE A 224 -8.74 18.92 -23.81
C PHE A 224 -8.11 17.56 -23.51
N ILE A 225 -7.50 17.40 -22.34
CA ILE A 225 -7.01 16.12 -21.80
C ILE A 225 -7.99 15.67 -20.73
N LEU A 226 -8.64 14.53 -20.94
CA LEU A 226 -9.62 13.95 -20.02
C LEU A 226 -8.97 12.85 -19.18
N SER A 227 -8.92 13.02 -17.86
CA SER A 227 -8.59 11.95 -16.93
C SER A 227 -9.82 11.07 -16.69
N LEU A 228 -9.77 9.82 -17.16
CA LEU A 228 -10.82 8.83 -16.96
C LEU A 228 -10.32 7.69 -16.08
N THR A 229 -11.15 7.22 -15.16
CA THR A 229 -10.87 6.00 -14.38
C THR A 229 -11.54 4.78 -15.02
N SER A 230 -12.62 5.00 -15.74
CA SER A 230 -13.34 3.96 -16.49
C SER A 230 -12.49 3.35 -17.59
N PRO A 231 -12.66 2.04 -17.83
CA PRO A 231 -11.97 1.37 -18.93
C PRO A 231 -12.34 1.99 -20.28
N PRO A 232 -11.45 1.92 -21.28
CA PRO A 232 -11.70 2.51 -22.60
C PRO A 232 -12.89 1.85 -23.34
N THR A 233 -13.29 0.63 -22.95
CA THR A 233 -14.40 -0.12 -23.54
C THR A 233 -15.24 -0.82 -22.46
N PRO A 234 -16.55 -0.51 -22.32
CA PRO A 234 -17.30 0.55 -23.01
C PRO A 234 -16.88 1.94 -22.53
N SER A 235 -16.79 2.92 -23.43
CA SER A 235 -16.35 4.26 -23.05
C SER A 235 -17.46 5.03 -22.33
N TYR A 236 -17.12 5.60 -21.17
CA TYR A 236 -18.02 6.48 -20.41
C TYR A 236 -18.52 7.65 -21.27
N ILE A 237 -17.65 8.22 -22.12
CA ILE A 237 -17.99 9.35 -22.98
C ILE A 237 -19.16 9.00 -23.91
N HIS A 238 -19.17 7.82 -24.53
CA HIS A 238 -20.25 7.41 -25.44
C HIS A 238 -21.56 7.04 -24.72
N ALA A 239 -21.49 6.63 -23.45
CA ALA A 239 -22.68 6.31 -22.67
C ALA A 239 -23.36 7.56 -22.10
N THR A 240 -22.57 8.56 -21.70
CA THR A 240 -23.04 9.73 -20.97
C THR A 240 -23.43 10.90 -21.87
N TYR A 241 -22.71 11.11 -22.97
CA TYR A 241 -22.90 12.29 -23.83
C TYR A 241 -23.72 11.98 -25.09
N PRO A 242 -24.64 12.88 -25.50
CA PRO A 242 -25.44 12.71 -26.70
C PRO A 242 -24.60 12.84 -27.98
N ARG A 243 -25.12 12.33 -29.10
CA ARG A 243 -24.46 12.37 -30.41
C ARG A 243 -24.14 13.79 -30.88
N SER A 244 -24.92 14.79 -30.48
CA SER A 244 -24.67 16.20 -30.80
C SER A 244 -23.35 16.71 -30.22
N THR A 245 -23.03 16.31 -28.99
CA THR A 245 -21.75 16.66 -28.34
C THR A 245 -20.62 15.82 -28.92
N LEU A 246 -20.81 14.50 -29.08
CA LEU A 246 -19.79 13.61 -29.63
C LEU A 246 -19.35 14.00 -31.05
N ALA A 247 -20.28 14.49 -31.89
CA ALA A 247 -19.96 14.96 -33.25
C ALA A 247 -19.03 16.20 -33.27
N ARG A 248 -18.84 16.87 -32.13
CA ARG A 248 -17.92 18.00 -31.97
C ARG A 248 -16.60 17.59 -31.33
N LEU A 249 -16.43 16.36 -30.87
CA LEU A 249 -15.23 15.91 -30.16
C LEU A 249 -14.44 14.93 -31.02
N GLN A 250 -13.18 15.24 -31.29
CA GLN A 250 -12.24 14.30 -31.89
C GLN A 250 -11.48 13.58 -30.78
N VAL A 251 -12.01 12.45 -30.31
CA VAL A 251 -11.43 11.70 -29.18
C VAL A 251 -10.30 10.79 -29.65
N ARG A 252 -9.10 10.98 -29.09
CA ARG A 252 -7.94 10.08 -29.20
C ARG A 252 -7.65 9.47 -27.83
N SER A 253 -7.60 8.15 -27.73
CA SER A 253 -7.41 7.46 -26.44
C SER A 253 -5.97 7.05 -26.20
N CYS A 254 -5.53 7.21 -24.95
CA CYS A 254 -4.28 6.69 -24.42
C CYS A 254 -4.59 6.01 -23.08
N SER A 255 -4.17 4.76 -22.90
CA SER A 255 -4.43 4.00 -21.67
C SER A 255 -3.13 3.67 -20.98
N PHE A 256 -3.08 3.92 -19.67
CA PHE A 256 -2.03 3.36 -18.83
C PHE A 256 -2.16 1.83 -18.74
N SER A 257 -1.04 1.16 -18.47
CA SER A 257 -1.08 -0.25 -18.13
C SER A 257 -1.94 -0.48 -16.88
N THR A 258 -2.52 -1.67 -16.76
CA THR A 258 -3.32 -2.04 -15.59
C THR A 258 -2.51 -1.86 -14.30
N SER A 259 -3.11 -1.28 -13.27
CA SER A 259 -2.47 -1.01 -11.97
C SER A 259 -1.79 -2.23 -11.34
N GLN A 260 -2.37 -3.42 -11.48
CA GLN A 260 -1.77 -4.67 -11.00
C GLN A 260 -0.48 -5.04 -11.74
N ALA A 261 -0.43 -4.84 -13.06
CA ALA A 261 0.78 -5.12 -13.83
C ALA A 261 1.90 -4.14 -13.48
N VAL A 262 1.56 -2.85 -13.29
CA VAL A 262 2.48 -1.83 -12.79
C VAL A 262 3.04 -2.21 -11.42
N LEU A 263 2.17 -2.64 -10.50
CA LEU A 263 2.58 -3.10 -9.18
C LEU A 263 3.57 -4.27 -9.27
N TYR A 264 3.24 -5.28 -10.06
CA TYR A 264 4.06 -6.48 -10.21
C TYR A 264 5.44 -6.14 -10.78
N ASP A 265 5.51 -5.22 -11.74
CA ASP A 265 6.77 -4.75 -12.30
C ASP A 265 7.59 -3.96 -11.27
N ILE A 266 6.96 -3.08 -10.49
CA ILE A 266 7.64 -2.34 -9.40
C ILE A 266 8.20 -3.31 -8.36
N LEU A 267 7.40 -4.26 -7.86
CA LEU A 267 7.88 -5.24 -6.86
C LEU A 267 9.02 -6.10 -7.41
N LEU A 268 8.93 -6.51 -8.68
CA LEU A 268 9.93 -7.31 -9.35
C LEU A 268 11.25 -6.54 -9.52
N LYS A 269 11.20 -5.28 -9.95
CA LYS A 269 12.38 -4.41 -10.18
C LYS A 269 12.96 -3.78 -8.91
N THR A 270 12.24 -3.78 -7.79
CA THR A 270 12.72 -3.26 -6.51
C THR A 270 13.33 -4.35 -5.64
N PHE A 271 12.65 -5.49 -5.47
CA PHE A 271 13.08 -6.52 -4.52
C PHE A 271 13.74 -7.74 -5.17
N PHE A 272 13.50 -7.98 -6.46
CA PHE A 272 13.99 -9.17 -7.17
C PHE A 272 14.89 -8.82 -8.36
N ASP A 273 15.35 -7.58 -8.46
CA ASP A 273 16.32 -7.16 -9.46
C ASP A 273 17.74 -7.64 -9.11
N VAL A 274 18.53 -7.94 -10.13
CA VAL A 274 19.91 -8.45 -9.97
C VAL A 274 20.89 -7.31 -9.74
N GLU A 275 20.65 -6.16 -10.37
CA GLU A 275 21.53 -4.99 -10.33
C GLU A 275 21.32 -4.16 -9.06
N PHE A 276 20.07 -4.04 -8.63
CA PHE A 276 19.72 -3.29 -7.43
C PHE A 276 19.74 -4.18 -6.19
N ASN A 277 20.59 -3.86 -5.21
CA ASN A 277 20.63 -4.54 -3.92
C ASN A 277 19.84 -3.75 -2.88
N PRO A 278 18.61 -4.15 -2.52
CA PRO A 278 17.87 -3.51 -1.45
C PRO A 278 18.53 -3.80 -0.09
N ASP A 279 18.54 -2.80 0.79
CA ASP A 279 19.07 -2.99 2.16
C ASP A 279 18.12 -3.87 2.97
N LEU A 280 16.81 -3.71 2.76
CA LEU A 280 15.76 -4.50 3.38
C LEU A 280 15.05 -5.37 2.35
N VAL A 281 15.01 -6.68 2.58
CA VAL A 281 14.24 -7.62 1.75
C VAL A 281 12.86 -7.82 2.38
N LEU A 282 11.80 -7.61 1.60
CA LEU A 282 10.44 -7.85 2.08
C LEU A 282 10.13 -9.33 2.21
N GLY A 283 9.44 -9.66 3.30
CA GLY A 283 8.86 -10.98 3.53
C GLY A 283 7.59 -11.24 2.72
N PRO A 284 7.13 -12.49 2.67
CA PRO A 284 6.03 -12.91 1.80
C PRO A 284 4.69 -12.38 2.31
N ALA A 285 4.54 -12.25 3.63
CA ALA A 285 3.33 -11.69 4.24
C ALA A 285 3.10 -10.23 3.83
N ALA A 286 4.16 -9.43 3.73
CA ALA A 286 4.06 -8.04 3.27
C ALA A 286 3.68 -7.98 1.77
N ILE A 287 4.27 -8.83 0.93
CA ILE A 287 3.95 -8.91 -0.50
C ILE A 287 2.50 -9.37 -0.70
N GLU A 288 2.06 -10.41 0.01
CA GLU A 288 0.68 -10.93 -0.06
C GLU A 288 -0.33 -9.86 0.38
N PHE A 289 -0.08 -9.20 1.52
CA PHE A 289 -0.94 -8.12 1.99
C PHE A 289 -1.02 -6.99 0.96
N LEU A 290 0.11 -6.61 0.38
CA LEU A 290 0.17 -5.52 -0.60
C LEU A 290 -0.63 -5.88 -1.85
N VAL A 291 -0.43 -7.07 -2.42
CA VAL A 291 -1.17 -7.55 -3.59
C VAL A 291 -2.66 -7.64 -3.28
N ASP A 292 -3.02 -8.13 -2.09
CA ASP A 292 -4.40 -8.22 -1.64
C ASP A 292 -5.05 -6.84 -1.50
N PHE A 293 -4.34 -5.91 -0.88
CA PHE A 293 -4.81 -4.54 -0.66
C PHE A 293 -5.01 -3.79 -1.98
N PHE A 294 -4.06 -3.94 -2.92
CA PHE A 294 -4.19 -3.38 -4.26
C PHE A 294 -5.30 -4.01 -5.08
N GLY A 295 -5.52 -5.32 -4.92
CA GLY A 295 -6.53 -6.06 -5.65
C GLY A 295 -7.96 -5.84 -5.14
N ARG A 296 -8.14 -5.75 -3.81
CA ARG A 296 -9.46 -5.70 -3.16
C ARG A 296 -9.91 -4.31 -2.74
N HIS A 297 -8.98 -3.43 -2.34
CA HIS A 297 -9.32 -2.15 -1.71
C HIS A 297 -9.07 -0.96 -2.63
N SER A 298 -7.81 -0.61 -2.85
CA SER A 298 -7.46 0.56 -3.65
C SER A 298 -6.19 0.31 -4.46
N PRO A 299 -6.23 0.43 -5.79
CA PRO A 299 -5.06 0.23 -6.63
C PRO A 299 -4.21 1.52 -6.73
N SER A 300 -3.83 2.13 -5.61
CA SER A 300 -3.16 3.45 -5.61
C SER A 300 -1.65 3.35 -5.39
N LEU A 301 -0.82 3.93 -6.28
CA LEU A 301 0.65 3.92 -6.13
C LEU A 301 1.13 4.62 -4.85
N ASP A 302 0.44 5.65 -4.39
CA ASP A 302 0.73 6.30 -3.11
C ASP A 302 0.44 5.36 -1.92
N GLY A 303 -0.56 4.49 -2.05
CA GLY A 303 -0.84 3.41 -1.12
C GLY A 303 0.30 2.40 -1.07
N LEU A 304 0.90 2.02 -2.22
CA LEU A 304 2.10 1.18 -2.27
C LEU A 304 3.23 1.81 -1.47
N VAL A 305 3.54 3.09 -1.72
CA VAL A 305 4.61 3.80 -1.00
C VAL A 305 4.33 3.80 0.51
N SER A 306 3.09 4.06 0.91
CA SER A 306 2.70 4.07 2.34
C SER A 306 2.81 2.68 2.99
N ILE A 307 2.41 1.62 2.29
CA ILE A 307 2.53 0.22 2.75
C ILE A 307 3.99 -0.18 2.92
N LEU A 308 4.83 0.14 1.93
CA LEU A 308 6.27 -0.11 2.00
C LEU A 308 6.91 0.68 3.14
N GLN A 309 6.56 1.95 3.29
CA GLN A 309 7.05 2.78 4.39
C GLN A 309 6.70 2.18 5.75
N LEU A 310 5.47 1.69 5.91
CA LEU A 310 5.02 1.03 7.14
C LEU A 310 5.76 -0.29 7.39
N ALA A 311 6.00 -1.09 6.35
CA ALA A 311 6.77 -2.33 6.44
C ALA A 311 8.21 -2.04 6.93
N HIS A 312 8.86 -1.03 6.34
CA HIS A 312 10.17 -0.58 6.79
C HIS A 312 10.11 -0.08 8.23
N MET A 313 9.18 0.82 8.57
CA MET A 313 9.07 1.38 9.92
C MET A 313 8.90 0.29 10.99
N LYS A 314 8.03 -0.70 10.74
CA LYS A 314 7.85 -1.84 11.65
C LYS A 314 9.07 -2.72 11.78
N HIS A 315 9.80 -2.95 10.70
CA HIS A 315 11.05 -3.70 10.76
C HIS A 315 12.05 -3.05 11.73
N PHE A 316 12.26 -1.74 11.61
CA PHE A 316 13.20 -1.01 12.47
C PHE A 316 12.73 -0.82 13.93
N GLU A 317 11.52 -1.29 14.30
CA GLU A 317 11.10 -1.35 15.72
C GLU A 317 11.88 -2.42 16.51
N GLU A 318 12.42 -3.46 15.85
CA GLU A 318 13.26 -4.47 16.51
C GLU A 318 14.68 -3.91 16.76
N PRO A 319 15.23 -4.02 17.98
CA PRO A 319 16.56 -3.49 18.32
C PRO A 319 17.70 -4.05 17.47
N LEU A 320 17.61 -5.29 16.98
CA LEU A 320 18.69 -5.91 16.18
C LEU A 320 18.90 -5.26 14.80
N THR A 321 17.92 -4.50 14.31
CA THR A 321 18.01 -3.83 13.01
C THR A 321 19.08 -2.74 12.95
N VAL A 322 19.64 -2.33 14.09
CA VAL A 322 20.76 -1.37 14.11
C VAL A 322 21.96 -1.93 13.31
N PHE A 323 22.13 -3.26 13.27
CA PHE A 323 23.21 -3.92 12.53
C PHE A 323 23.07 -3.87 11.01
N LEU A 324 21.97 -3.33 10.47
CA LEU A 324 21.77 -3.21 9.03
C LEU A 324 22.81 -2.27 8.39
N SER A 325 23.11 -1.14 9.03
CA SER A 325 24.05 -0.14 8.50
C SER A 325 25.48 -0.34 9.01
N GLU A 326 26.47 -0.34 8.11
CA GLU A 326 27.90 -0.35 8.47
C GLU A 326 28.34 0.88 9.25
N GLU A 327 27.77 2.04 8.93
CA GLU A 327 28.07 3.28 9.63
C GLU A 327 27.55 3.25 11.07
N SER A 328 26.42 2.57 11.30
CA SER A 328 25.89 2.35 12.64
C SER A 328 26.77 1.41 13.47
N LEU A 329 27.48 0.46 12.86
CA LEU A 329 28.43 -0.40 13.58
C LEU A 329 29.64 0.38 14.12
N ALA A 330 30.07 1.42 13.41
CA ALA A 330 31.27 2.18 13.75
C ALA A 330 31.02 3.23 14.83
N SER A 331 29.77 3.63 15.05
CA SER A 331 29.35 4.65 16.00
C SER A 331 28.82 4.10 17.33
N MET A 332 28.79 2.77 17.51
CA MET A 332 28.31 2.15 18.76
C MET A 332 29.41 2.07 19.83
N ASP A 333 29.19 2.75 20.95
CA ASP A 333 29.95 2.52 22.18
C ASP A 333 29.37 1.32 22.95
N LEU A 334 29.74 0.10 22.54
CA LEU A 334 29.29 -1.16 23.17
C LEU A 334 30.04 -1.52 24.47
N THR A 335 30.87 -0.61 24.97
CA THR A 335 31.64 -0.79 26.22
C THR A 335 30.88 -0.34 27.47
N ASP A 336 29.74 0.35 27.30
CA ASP A 336 28.92 0.82 28.41
C ASP A 336 28.09 -0.31 29.04
N PRO A 337 28.02 -0.46 30.38
CA PRO A 337 27.21 -1.47 31.05
C PRO A 337 25.72 -1.49 30.65
N GLY A 338 25.16 -0.36 30.17
CA GLY A 338 23.79 -0.29 29.66
C GLY A 338 23.53 -1.10 28.39
N SER A 339 24.58 -1.50 27.66
CA SER A 339 24.50 -2.30 26.43
C SER A 339 24.53 -3.83 26.63
N ALA A 340 24.81 -4.28 27.85
CA ALA A 340 24.86 -5.71 28.20
C ALA A 340 23.58 -6.52 27.87
N PRO A 341 22.34 -6.03 28.13
CA PRO A 341 21.14 -6.78 27.78
C PRO A 341 20.97 -6.96 26.26
N PHE A 342 21.30 -5.93 25.48
CA PHE A 342 21.31 -5.99 24.02
C PHE A 342 22.34 -7.01 23.52
N LEU A 343 23.58 -6.97 24.03
CA LEU A 343 24.62 -7.95 23.66
C LEU A 343 24.22 -9.38 24.02
N ASN A 344 23.59 -9.60 25.16
CA ASN A 344 23.06 -10.91 25.52
C ASN A 344 21.98 -11.40 24.54
N SER A 345 21.11 -10.50 24.05
CA SER A 345 20.10 -10.86 23.04
C SER A 345 20.73 -11.30 21.71
N VAL A 346 21.80 -10.61 21.29
CA VAL A 346 22.59 -10.96 20.09
C VAL A 346 23.28 -12.31 20.30
N LEU A 347 23.94 -12.49 21.44
CA LEU A 347 24.64 -13.73 21.77
C LEU A 347 23.70 -14.93 21.80
N VAL A 348 22.50 -14.80 22.37
CA VAL A 348 21.49 -15.87 22.37
C VAL A 348 21.09 -16.25 20.94
N ARG A 349 20.89 -15.29 20.03
CA ARG A 349 20.55 -15.59 18.63
C ARG A 349 21.73 -16.18 17.86
N VAL A 350 22.96 -15.72 18.11
CA VAL A 350 24.19 -16.26 17.50
C VAL A 350 24.45 -17.70 17.96
N GLN A 351 24.25 -17.99 19.25
CA GLN A 351 24.40 -19.35 19.81
C GLN A 351 23.34 -20.31 19.26
N GLY A 352 22.11 -19.84 19.09
CA GLY A 352 21.05 -20.60 18.43
C GLY A 352 21.38 -20.99 16.98
N SER A 353 22.13 -20.15 16.28
CA SER A 353 22.49 -20.40 14.87
C SER A 353 23.76 -21.23 14.68
N THR A 354 24.74 -21.13 15.59
CA THR A 354 26.04 -21.81 15.46
C THR A 354 26.07 -23.22 16.09
N GLY A 355 25.03 -23.61 16.84
CA GLY A 355 24.92 -24.94 17.44
C GLY A 355 25.99 -25.27 18.50
N ASN A 356 26.84 -24.29 18.87
CA ASN A 356 27.95 -24.47 19.80
C ASN A 356 27.65 -23.70 21.11
N PRO A 357 27.19 -24.38 22.19
CA PRO A 357 26.63 -23.72 23.37
C PRO A 357 27.66 -23.11 24.33
N THR A 358 28.97 -23.24 24.05
CA THR A 358 30.03 -22.80 24.96
C THR A 358 31.19 -22.16 24.20
N GLY A 359 31.27 -20.82 24.19
CA GLY A 359 32.49 -20.16 23.70
C GLY A 359 32.50 -18.64 23.84
N TRP A 360 31.36 -17.98 23.61
CA TRP A 360 31.31 -16.53 23.54
C TRP A 360 31.09 -15.91 24.91
N ARG A 361 32.14 -15.31 25.48
CA ARG A 361 32.07 -14.43 26.65
C ARG A 361 32.08 -12.98 26.17
N VAL A 362 31.50 -12.08 26.98
CA VAL A 362 31.40 -10.61 26.77
C VAL A 362 32.76 -9.91 26.49
N ALA A 363 33.89 -10.63 26.56
CA ALA A 363 35.24 -10.10 26.30
C ALA A 363 35.61 -9.99 24.80
N ASP A 364 34.85 -10.61 23.89
CA ASP A 364 35.15 -10.66 22.44
C ASP A 364 34.13 -9.86 21.59
N ILE A 365 33.85 -8.61 21.96
CA ILE A 365 32.88 -7.74 21.24
C ILE A 365 33.29 -7.56 19.78
N ASP A 366 34.59 -7.36 19.51
CA ASP A 366 35.10 -7.18 18.14
C ASP A 366 34.89 -8.44 17.27
N VAL A 367 35.08 -9.62 17.86
CA VAL A 367 34.83 -10.91 17.17
C VAL A 367 33.33 -11.07 16.89
N LEU A 368 32.46 -10.55 17.76
CA LEU A 368 31.01 -10.59 17.57
C LEU A 368 30.58 -9.72 16.42
N LEU A 369 31.12 -8.50 16.36
CA LEU A 369 30.87 -7.58 15.27
C LEU A 369 31.43 -8.11 13.95
N GLU A 370 32.60 -8.75 13.95
CA GLU A 370 33.15 -9.41 12.76
C GLU A 370 32.27 -10.59 12.32
N PHE A 371 31.78 -11.40 13.26
CA PHE A 371 30.84 -12.49 12.96
C PHE A 371 29.53 -11.95 12.38
N VAL A 372 28.91 -10.95 13.01
CA VAL A 372 27.68 -10.31 12.50
C VAL A 372 27.89 -9.71 11.12
N ARG A 373 29.04 -9.06 10.88
CA ARG A 373 29.41 -8.55 9.54
C ARG A 373 29.54 -9.69 8.54
N SER A 374 30.20 -10.79 8.90
CA SER A 374 30.35 -11.96 8.02
C SER A 374 29.01 -12.60 7.66
N VAL A 375 28.11 -12.70 8.64
CA VAL A 375 26.75 -13.23 8.47
C VAL A 375 25.92 -12.34 7.57
N ARG A 376 25.98 -11.01 7.77
CA ARG A 376 25.26 -10.06 6.92
C ARG A 376 25.74 -10.10 5.47
N LEU A 377 27.06 -10.16 5.24
CA LEU A 377 27.63 -10.31 3.90
C LEU A 377 27.21 -11.65 3.26
N ALA A 378 27.22 -12.73 4.03
CA ALA A 378 26.74 -14.04 3.57
C ALA A 378 25.24 -14.00 3.20
N PHE A 379 24.42 -13.32 4.00
CA PHE A 379 23.00 -13.11 3.71
C PHE A 379 22.79 -12.30 2.43
N GLN A 380 23.49 -11.17 2.28
CA GLN A 380 23.40 -10.33 1.08
C GLN A 380 23.80 -11.11 -0.18
N ARG A 381 24.88 -11.89 -0.10
CA ARG A 381 25.32 -12.77 -1.20
C ARG A 381 24.28 -13.83 -1.52
N GLN A 382 23.75 -14.52 -0.53
CA GLN A 382 22.73 -15.55 -0.74
C GLN A 382 21.43 -14.97 -1.30
N SER A 383 21.00 -13.80 -0.81
CA SER A 383 19.85 -13.06 -1.36
C SER A 383 20.09 -12.64 -2.81
N GLN A 384 21.29 -12.20 -3.17
CA GLN A 384 21.64 -11.87 -4.56
C GLN A 384 21.58 -13.11 -5.46
N LEU A 385 22.12 -14.24 -5.02
CA LEU A 385 22.08 -15.50 -5.77
C LEU A 385 20.66 -16.04 -5.90
N LEU A 386 19.81 -15.89 -4.87
CA LEU A 386 18.39 -16.23 -4.93
C LEU A 386 17.67 -15.38 -5.99
N ARG A 387 17.96 -14.07 -6.07
CA ARG A 387 17.39 -13.18 -7.08
C ARG A 387 17.83 -13.57 -8.49
N VAL A 388 19.09 -13.92 -8.68
CA VAL A 388 19.62 -14.41 -9.97
C VAL A 388 18.92 -15.70 -10.39
N ALA A 389 18.79 -16.67 -9.46
CA ALA A 389 18.10 -17.92 -9.73
C ALA A 389 16.61 -17.69 -10.03
N PHE A 390 15.94 -16.80 -9.30
CA PHE A 390 14.55 -16.45 -9.57
C PHE A 390 14.37 -15.77 -10.93
N ARG A 391 15.28 -14.88 -11.34
CA ARG A 391 15.26 -14.28 -12.67
C ARG A 391 15.52 -15.28 -13.79
N LEU A 392 16.46 -16.20 -13.60
CA LEU A 392 16.66 -17.32 -14.53
C LEU A 392 15.39 -18.17 -14.65
N PHE A 393 14.72 -18.45 -13.53
CA PHE A 393 13.43 -19.14 -13.53
C PHE A 393 12.38 -18.39 -14.36
N LEU A 394 12.29 -17.06 -14.22
CA LEU A 394 11.37 -16.25 -15.03
C LEU A 394 11.74 -16.23 -16.52
N VAL A 395 13.03 -16.24 -16.88
CA VAL A 395 13.47 -16.37 -18.29
C VAL A 395 12.97 -17.69 -18.87
N VAL A 396 13.22 -18.81 -18.17
CA VAL A 396 12.73 -20.13 -18.59
C VAL A 396 11.21 -20.14 -18.67
N GLN A 397 10.50 -19.55 -17.71
CA GLN A 397 9.05 -19.47 -17.71
C GLN A 397 8.51 -18.64 -18.88
N ASN A 398 9.08 -17.48 -19.16
CA ASN A 398 8.69 -16.61 -20.28
C ASN A 398 8.92 -17.32 -21.62
N PHE A 399 10.03 -18.05 -21.75
CA PHE A 399 10.29 -18.90 -22.91
C PHE A 399 9.24 -20.02 -23.03
N THR A 400 8.89 -20.73 -21.95
CA THR A 400 7.82 -21.74 -22.02
C THR A 400 6.44 -21.13 -22.33
N THR A 401 6.21 -19.89 -21.91
CA THR A 401 4.97 -19.16 -22.18
C THR A 401 4.88 -18.74 -23.65
N SER A 402 6.00 -18.33 -24.26
CA SER A 402 6.06 -18.05 -25.71
C SER A 402 5.77 -19.28 -26.57
N LEU A 403 6.04 -20.48 -26.03
CA LEU A 403 5.67 -21.77 -26.62
C LEU A 403 4.20 -22.17 -26.40
N GLY A 404 3.40 -21.33 -25.71
CA GLY A 404 1.96 -21.51 -25.50
C GLY A 404 1.58 -22.31 -24.26
N ILE A 405 2.53 -22.61 -23.37
CA ILE A 405 2.25 -23.28 -22.09
C ILE A 405 1.89 -22.21 -21.06
N LYS A 406 0.64 -22.21 -20.60
CA LYS A 406 0.18 -21.25 -19.60
C LYS A 406 0.74 -21.58 -18.22
N SER A 407 1.20 -20.57 -17.50
CA SER A 407 1.50 -20.71 -16.08
C SER A 407 0.23 -20.59 -15.24
N GLU A 408 0.10 -21.43 -14.23
CA GLU A 408 -1.05 -21.43 -13.32
C GLU A 408 -0.94 -20.37 -12.21
N LYS A 409 0.27 -19.94 -11.86
CA LYS A 409 0.54 -19.04 -10.73
C LYS A 409 0.82 -17.62 -11.20
N THR A 410 0.34 -16.64 -10.46
CA THR A 410 0.63 -15.22 -10.71
C THR A 410 2.08 -14.88 -10.32
N LEU A 411 2.62 -13.77 -10.85
CA LEU A 411 4.00 -13.36 -10.54
C LEU A 411 4.25 -13.18 -9.03
N PRO A 412 3.38 -12.50 -8.25
CA PRO A 412 3.60 -12.37 -6.81
C PRO A 412 3.53 -13.70 -6.06
N GLU A 413 2.67 -14.63 -6.47
CA GLU A 413 2.63 -15.97 -5.88
C GLU A 413 3.97 -16.70 -6.09
N LEU A 414 4.59 -16.54 -7.26
CA LEU A 414 5.92 -17.10 -7.56
C LEU A 414 7.01 -16.41 -6.72
N MET A 415 6.93 -15.10 -6.52
CA MET A 415 7.84 -14.35 -5.64
C MET A 415 7.74 -14.83 -4.19
N CYS A 416 6.52 -14.93 -3.66
CA CYS A 416 6.27 -15.45 -2.31
C CYS A 416 6.68 -16.93 -2.18
N ALA A 417 6.45 -17.75 -3.21
CA ALA A 417 6.89 -19.14 -3.23
C ALA A 417 8.42 -19.28 -3.27
N ALA A 418 9.13 -18.38 -3.97
CA ALA A 418 10.59 -18.35 -4.00
C ALA A 418 11.16 -18.00 -2.61
N LEU A 419 10.61 -16.97 -1.95
CA LEU A 419 11.03 -16.59 -0.60
C LEU A 419 10.77 -17.67 0.46
N ARG A 420 9.65 -18.41 0.33
CA ARG A 420 9.27 -19.53 1.23
C ARG A 420 9.94 -20.87 0.89
N GLY A 421 10.77 -20.96 -0.15
CA GLY A 421 11.35 -22.22 -0.62
C GLY A 421 10.33 -23.23 -1.20
N ARG A 422 9.12 -22.79 -1.53
CA ARG A 422 8.02 -23.64 -2.05
C ARG A 422 7.94 -23.69 -3.58
N LEU A 423 8.93 -23.15 -4.28
CA LEU A 423 8.99 -23.17 -5.75
C LEU A 423 9.28 -24.58 -6.33
N GLY A 424 9.61 -25.55 -5.47
CA GLY A 424 9.91 -26.97 -5.75
C GLY A 424 9.14 -27.57 -6.92
N THR A 425 7.81 -27.53 -6.82
CA THR A 425 6.91 -28.14 -7.80
C THR A 425 6.89 -27.39 -9.12
N SER A 426 6.97 -26.06 -9.07
CA SER A 426 6.88 -25.18 -10.24
C SER A 426 8.14 -25.27 -11.11
N TYR A 427 9.35 -25.20 -10.54
CA TYR A 427 10.56 -25.32 -11.37
C TYR A 427 10.77 -26.75 -11.87
N ARG A 428 10.41 -27.80 -11.11
CA ARG A 428 10.49 -29.20 -11.60
C ARG A 428 9.56 -29.43 -12.79
N TYR A 429 8.37 -28.83 -12.76
CA TYR A 429 7.44 -28.86 -13.90
C TYR A 429 8.04 -28.17 -15.14
N LEU A 430 8.58 -26.95 -14.98
CA LEU A 430 9.25 -26.25 -16.08
C LEU A 430 10.46 -27.03 -16.61
N CYS A 431 11.28 -27.60 -15.74
CA CYS A 431 12.43 -28.40 -16.17
C CYS A 431 11.99 -29.67 -16.92
N THR A 432 10.87 -30.29 -16.54
CA THR A 432 10.29 -31.41 -17.29
C THR A 432 9.85 -31.00 -18.71
N ILE A 433 9.41 -29.76 -18.89
CA ILE A 433 9.14 -29.19 -20.21
C ILE A 433 10.45 -28.96 -20.97
N VAL A 434 11.48 -28.41 -20.32
CA VAL A 434 12.81 -28.21 -20.91
C VAL A 434 13.39 -29.52 -21.46
N ARG A 435 13.24 -30.63 -20.74
CA ARG A 435 13.66 -31.98 -21.22
C ARG A 435 12.95 -32.43 -22.51
N LYS A 436 11.79 -31.84 -22.84
CA LYS A 436 10.97 -32.20 -24.01
C LYS A 436 11.06 -31.20 -25.16
N LEU A 437 11.93 -30.20 -25.08
CA LEU A 437 12.09 -29.19 -26.12
C LEU A 437 12.67 -29.76 -27.41
N LYS A 438 12.29 -29.14 -28.55
CA LYS A 438 12.89 -29.43 -29.86
C LYS A 438 14.25 -28.75 -30.00
N VAL A 439 15.05 -29.18 -30.98
CA VAL A 439 16.40 -28.65 -31.25
C VAL A 439 16.41 -27.12 -31.36
N ASP A 440 15.61 -26.55 -32.26
CA ASP A 440 15.54 -25.09 -32.47
C ASP A 440 15.12 -24.32 -31.22
N GLN A 441 14.27 -24.92 -30.39
CA GLN A 441 13.77 -24.32 -29.14
C GLN A 441 14.83 -24.39 -28.04
N LEU A 442 15.59 -25.49 -27.97
CA LEU A 442 16.71 -25.61 -27.05
C LEU A 442 17.81 -24.60 -27.40
N ASP A 443 18.02 -24.34 -28.69
CA ASP A 443 18.98 -23.35 -29.15
C ASP A 443 18.62 -21.93 -28.76
N ALA A 444 17.36 -21.57 -28.95
CA ALA A 444 16.83 -20.29 -28.52
C ALA A 444 16.95 -20.13 -27.00
N LEU A 445 16.52 -21.14 -26.22
CA LEU A 445 16.61 -21.10 -24.76
C LEU A 445 18.05 -20.96 -24.26
N LEU A 446 19.00 -21.70 -24.84
CA LEU A 446 20.41 -21.60 -24.48
C LEU A 446 21.00 -20.24 -24.86
N SER A 447 20.52 -19.59 -25.93
CA SER A 447 20.91 -18.21 -26.24
C SER A 447 20.38 -17.25 -25.18
N GLU A 448 19.09 -17.31 -24.86
CA GLU A 448 18.46 -16.43 -23.87
C GLU A 448 19.12 -16.55 -22.47
N ILE A 449 19.47 -17.78 -22.05
CA ILE A 449 20.17 -18.02 -20.79
C ILE A 449 21.58 -17.40 -20.80
N ASN A 450 22.31 -17.54 -21.92
CA ASN A 450 23.65 -16.95 -22.03
C ASN A 450 23.59 -15.41 -22.08
N ASP A 451 22.64 -14.85 -22.82
CA ASP A 451 22.42 -13.42 -22.90
C ASP A 451 22.06 -12.84 -21.53
N PHE A 452 21.26 -13.58 -20.74
CA PHE A 452 21.00 -13.25 -19.34
C PHE A 452 22.29 -13.20 -18.50
N PHE A 453 23.10 -14.26 -18.49
CA PHE A 453 24.34 -14.27 -17.70
C PHE A 453 25.38 -13.25 -18.20
N ALA A 454 25.38 -12.92 -19.49
CA ALA A 454 26.24 -11.87 -20.06
C ALA A 454 25.88 -10.47 -19.57
N GLY A 455 24.59 -10.20 -19.32
CA GLY A 455 24.11 -8.94 -18.76
C GLY A 455 24.32 -8.77 -17.25
N VAL A 456 24.62 -9.85 -16.52
CA VAL A 456 24.76 -9.83 -15.06
C VAL A 456 26.13 -9.30 -14.61
N SER A 457 26.19 -8.64 -13.45
CA SER A 457 27.43 -8.05 -12.90
C SER A 457 28.61 -9.04 -12.77
N ALA A 458 29.84 -8.55 -12.90
CA ALA A 458 31.06 -9.36 -12.86
C ALA A 458 31.27 -10.12 -11.52
N GLN A 459 30.71 -9.60 -10.41
CA GLN A 459 30.77 -10.26 -9.10
C GLN A 459 29.91 -11.53 -9.09
N VAL A 460 28.67 -11.44 -9.58
CA VAL A 460 27.76 -12.59 -9.68
C VAL A 460 28.24 -13.59 -10.74
N GLN A 461 28.79 -13.11 -11.86
CA GLN A 461 29.45 -13.99 -12.83
C GLN A 461 30.61 -14.77 -12.19
N GLY A 462 31.31 -14.17 -11.22
CA GLY A 462 32.34 -14.80 -10.41
C GLY A 462 31.81 -15.95 -9.54
N ASP A 463 30.69 -15.71 -8.88
CA ASP A 463 30.03 -16.68 -7.99
C ASP A 463 29.36 -17.82 -8.75
N GLU A 464 28.90 -17.57 -9.97
CA GLU A 464 28.25 -18.53 -10.86
C GLU A 464 29.18 -19.03 -11.99
N ARG A 465 30.51 -18.90 -11.86
CA ARG A 465 31.49 -19.36 -12.88
C ARG A 465 31.32 -20.82 -13.25
N GLU A 466 31.07 -21.67 -12.25
CA GLU A 466 30.86 -23.10 -12.46
C GLU A 466 29.66 -23.34 -13.38
N ILE A 467 28.61 -22.52 -13.24
CA ILE A 467 27.37 -22.61 -14.00
C ILE A 467 27.57 -22.13 -15.42
N ILE A 468 28.19 -20.96 -15.59
CA ILE A 468 28.51 -20.40 -16.90
C ILE A 468 29.39 -21.39 -17.68
N SER A 469 30.35 -22.05 -17.02
CA SER A 469 31.17 -23.10 -17.63
C SER A 469 30.35 -24.31 -18.07
N ARG A 470 29.39 -24.78 -17.26
CA ARG A 470 28.53 -25.92 -17.62
C ARG A 470 27.58 -25.59 -18.77
N ILE A 471 27.01 -24.38 -18.82
CA ILE A 471 26.16 -23.91 -19.93
C ILE A 471 26.97 -23.79 -21.23
N ASN A 472 28.18 -23.22 -21.16
CA ASN A 472 29.09 -23.16 -22.30
C ASN A 472 29.52 -24.55 -22.78
N THR A 473 29.69 -25.51 -21.85
CA THR A 473 29.97 -26.90 -22.19
C THR A 473 28.78 -27.52 -22.92
N ALA A 474 27.55 -27.35 -22.41
CA ALA A 474 26.33 -27.84 -23.06
C ALA A 474 26.16 -27.26 -24.48
N ARG A 475 26.43 -25.96 -24.66
CA ARG A 475 26.44 -25.30 -25.96
C ARG A 475 27.50 -25.89 -26.90
N SER A 476 28.73 -26.11 -26.39
CA SER A 476 29.81 -26.67 -27.20
C SER A 476 29.58 -28.13 -27.60
N VAL A 477 28.91 -28.93 -26.76
CA VAL A 477 28.54 -30.31 -27.08
C VAL A 477 27.47 -30.30 -28.16
N ARG A 478 26.45 -29.47 -28.00
CA ARG A 478 25.38 -29.28 -28.98
C ARG A 478 25.90 -28.80 -30.34
N ASP A 479 26.76 -27.78 -30.36
CA ASP A 479 27.33 -27.23 -31.61
C ASP A 479 28.24 -28.24 -32.35
N ARG A 480 28.74 -29.27 -31.66
CA ARG A 480 29.56 -30.35 -32.25
C ARG A 480 28.74 -31.48 -32.87
N TYR A 481 27.48 -31.65 -32.47
CA TYR A 481 26.63 -32.78 -32.87
C TYR A 481 25.32 -32.28 -33.47
N SER A 482 25.39 -31.77 -34.71
CA SER A 482 24.30 -31.03 -35.36
C SER A 482 23.14 -31.90 -35.89
N ASP A 483 23.30 -33.22 -36.01
CA ASP A 483 22.38 -34.04 -36.86
C ASP A 483 21.69 -35.22 -36.16
N GLU A 484 22.02 -35.56 -34.90
CA GLU A 484 21.43 -36.72 -34.22
C GLU A 484 20.34 -36.35 -33.19
N PRO A 485 19.05 -36.71 -33.43
CA PRO A 485 17.95 -36.34 -32.54
C PRO A 485 17.98 -37.03 -31.17
N GLN A 486 18.76 -38.11 -31.02
CA GLN A 486 18.91 -38.81 -29.75
C GLN A 486 19.88 -38.06 -28.82
N GLN A 487 20.99 -37.54 -29.35
CA GLN A 487 21.98 -36.82 -28.56
C GLN A 487 21.47 -35.43 -28.11
N VAL A 488 20.62 -34.80 -28.92
CA VAL A 488 19.96 -33.54 -28.52
C VAL A 488 19.00 -33.75 -27.34
N LYS A 489 18.33 -34.91 -27.27
CA LYS A 489 17.52 -35.27 -26.10
C LYS A 489 18.40 -35.46 -24.88
N ASP A 490 19.56 -36.10 -25.01
CA ASP A 490 20.50 -36.29 -23.91
C ASP A 490 21.01 -34.93 -23.37
N VAL A 491 21.27 -33.96 -24.27
CA VAL A 491 21.64 -32.58 -23.87
C VAL A 491 20.47 -31.85 -23.19
N ALA A 492 19.24 -31.99 -23.69
CA ALA A 492 18.04 -31.41 -23.07
C ALA A 492 17.75 -32.01 -21.69
N GLU A 493 17.94 -33.32 -21.52
CA GLU A 493 17.83 -34.02 -20.24
C GLU A 493 18.90 -33.54 -19.26
N MET A 494 20.16 -33.45 -19.70
CA MET A 494 21.26 -32.91 -18.90
C MET A 494 20.99 -31.48 -18.42
N ILE A 495 20.49 -30.59 -19.29
CA ILE A 495 20.16 -29.21 -18.93
C ILE A 495 18.96 -29.16 -17.96
N GLY A 496 17.93 -29.98 -18.19
CA GLY A 496 16.77 -30.05 -17.31
C GLY A 496 17.14 -30.55 -15.90
N ASP A 497 17.98 -31.57 -15.79
CA ASP A 497 18.48 -32.11 -14.51
C ASP A 497 19.35 -31.08 -13.79
N TRP A 498 20.22 -30.42 -14.54
CA TRP A 498 21.06 -29.36 -14.01
C TRP A 498 20.26 -28.17 -13.49
N LEU A 499 19.24 -27.71 -14.23
CA LEU A 499 18.38 -26.61 -13.78
C LEU A 499 17.67 -26.97 -12.46
N ILE A 500 17.24 -28.23 -12.30
CA ILE A 500 16.66 -28.71 -11.04
C ILE A 500 17.68 -28.63 -9.91
N GLU A 501 18.90 -29.14 -10.11
CA GLU A 501 19.98 -29.06 -9.11
C GLU A 501 20.32 -27.61 -8.75
N TYR A 502 20.36 -26.73 -9.76
CA TYR A 502 20.63 -25.31 -9.58
C TYR A 502 19.56 -24.62 -8.74
N PHE A 503 18.29 -24.78 -9.10
CA PHE A 503 17.18 -24.18 -8.38
C PHE A 503 17.07 -24.73 -6.95
N GLU A 504 17.31 -26.02 -6.74
CA GLU A 504 17.35 -26.62 -5.39
C GLU A 504 18.45 -26.04 -4.52
N ARG A 505 19.61 -25.72 -5.10
CA ARG A 505 20.74 -25.14 -4.37
C ARG A 505 20.58 -23.64 -4.07
N ARG A 506 19.90 -22.88 -4.93
CA ARG A 506 19.82 -21.41 -4.83
C ARG A 506 18.50 -20.89 -4.26
N LEU A 507 17.37 -21.55 -4.50
CA LEU A 507 16.04 -21.12 -4.03
C LEU A 507 15.73 -21.70 -2.64
N VAL A 508 16.58 -21.36 -1.67
CA VAL A 508 16.45 -21.78 -0.27
C VAL A 508 15.73 -20.70 0.54
N THR A 509 14.99 -21.11 1.57
CA THR A 509 14.29 -20.21 2.49
C THR A 509 15.28 -19.27 3.18
N LEU A 510 15.07 -17.96 3.09
CA LEU A 510 15.95 -16.96 3.72
C LEU A 510 15.86 -16.98 5.26
N GLU A 511 14.77 -17.52 5.81
CA GLU A 511 14.53 -17.67 7.25
C GLU A 511 15.40 -18.73 7.93
N GLU A 512 16.09 -19.58 7.14
CA GLU A 512 17.01 -20.60 7.67
C GLU A 512 18.43 -20.04 7.88
N LEU A 513 18.71 -18.83 7.41
CA LEU A 513 20.03 -18.21 7.50
C LEU A 513 20.29 -17.62 8.90
N PRO A 514 21.54 -17.61 9.39
CA PRO A 514 21.90 -16.89 10.61
C PRO A 514 21.46 -15.43 10.56
N LEU A 515 20.80 -14.94 11.61
CA LEU A 515 20.43 -13.52 11.79
C LEU A 515 19.70 -12.89 10.59
N TRP A 516 18.85 -13.68 9.92
CA TRP A 516 18.06 -13.23 8.78
C TRP A 516 17.15 -12.05 9.13
N ASP A 517 16.69 -11.98 10.37
CA ASP A 517 15.78 -10.99 10.95
C ASP A 517 16.34 -9.57 10.94
N ILE A 518 17.64 -9.40 10.72
CA ILE A 518 18.26 -8.08 10.54
C ILE A 518 17.88 -7.47 9.19
N SER A 519 17.87 -8.28 8.12
CA SER A 519 17.76 -7.80 6.73
C SER A 519 16.47 -8.27 6.02
N TYR A 520 15.59 -9.01 6.72
CA TYR A 520 14.37 -9.58 6.15
C TYR A 520 13.16 -9.43 7.09
N THR A 521 12.02 -8.95 6.58
CA THR A 521 10.84 -8.56 7.37
C THR A 521 9.92 -9.72 7.79
N GLY A 522 10.47 -10.90 8.07
CA GLY A 522 9.69 -12.11 8.40
C GLY A 522 9.31 -12.28 9.88
N SER A 523 9.92 -11.53 10.80
CA SER A 523 9.83 -11.77 12.25
C SER A 523 8.58 -11.18 12.90
N ALA A 524 8.06 -10.07 12.36
CA ALA A 524 6.85 -9.41 12.86
C ALA A 524 5.69 -9.61 11.86
N PRO A 525 4.47 -9.94 12.34
CA PRO A 525 3.31 -9.94 11.47
C PRO A 525 3.13 -8.54 10.89
N PHE A 526 2.85 -8.47 9.60
CA PHE A 526 2.60 -7.19 8.94
C PHE A 526 1.38 -6.51 9.61
N PRO A 527 1.47 -5.23 10.03
CA PRO A 527 0.41 -4.56 10.80
C PRO A 527 -0.76 -4.15 9.90
N SER A 528 -1.51 -5.13 9.40
CA SER A 528 -2.65 -4.92 8.51
C SER A 528 -3.72 -4.00 9.12
N GLU A 529 -3.91 -4.05 10.44
CA GLU A 529 -4.87 -3.23 11.18
C GLU A 529 -4.58 -1.73 11.13
N LEU A 530 -3.31 -1.32 10.97
CA LEU A 530 -2.95 0.11 10.87
C LEU A 530 -3.38 0.72 9.53
N LEU A 531 -3.51 -0.11 8.49
CA LEU A 531 -3.88 0.33 7.15
C LEU A 531 -5.35 0.08 6.83
N ASN A 532 -5.89 -1.06 7.30
CA ASN A 532 -7.27 -1.43 7.13
C ASN A 532 -7.87 -1.86 8.49
N PRO A 533 -8.18 -0.90 9.37
CA PRO A 533 -8.73 -1.21 10.69
C PRO A 533 -10.14 -1.77 10.58
N SER A 534 -10.37 -2.93 11.17
CA SER A 534 -11.69 -3.56 11.27
C SER A 534 -12.47 -3.01 12.47
N LEU A 535 -12.75 -1.70 12.49
CA LEU A 535 -13.37 -1.00 13.63
C LEU A 535 -14.63 -1.69 14.17
N ARG A 536 -15.48 -2.21 13.27
CA ARG A 536 -16.68 -2.94 13.66
C ARG A 536 -16.36 -4.25 14.39
N ALA A 537 -15.36 -5.01 13.94
CA ALA A 537 -14.96 -6.24 14.60
C ALA A 537 -14.39 -5.95 15.98
N SER A 538 -13.55 -4.91 16.12
CA SER A 538 -13.00 -4.49 17.41
C SER A 538 -14.09 -4.04 18.39
N ILE A 539 -15.07 -3.23 17.94
CA ILE A 539 -16.20 -2.81 18.79
C ILE A 539 -17.04 -4.03 19.22
N PHE A 540 -17.32 -4.95 18.30
CA PHE A 540 -18.11 -6.15 18.61
C PHE A 540 -17.36 -7.09 19.57
N SER A 541 -16.06 -7.33 19.33
CA SER A 541 -15.21 -8.11 20.24
C SER A 541 -15.15 -7.47 21.63
N GLY A 542 -15.00 -6.15 21.73
CA GLY A 542 -15.02 -5.45 23.02
C GLY A 542 -16.37 -5.49 23.74
N LEU A 543 -17.49 -5.54 23.00
CA LEU A 543 -18.82 -5.66 23.59
C LEU A 543 -19.18 -7.10 23.99
N LEU A 544 -18.72 -8.10 23.22
CA LEU A 544 -18.93 -9.52 23.48
C LEU A 544 -18.02 -10.04 24.59
N HIS A 545 -16.72 -9.71 24.52
CA HIS A 545 -15.69 -10.19 25.42
C HIS A 545 -14.94 -9.01 26.06
N PRO A 546 -15.58 -8.23 26.96
CA PRO A 546 -14.94 -7.08 27.60
C PRO A 546 -13.77 -7.47 28.51
N GLN A 547 -13.73 -8.72 28.99
CA GLN A 547 -12.69 -9.20 29.90
C GLN A 547 -11.32 -9.33 29.22
N ASP A 548 -11.29 -9.66 27.92
CA ASP A 548 -10.06 -9.70 27.12
C ASP A 548 -9.29 -8.37 27.10
N TYR A 549 -10.03 -7.26 27.30
CA TYR A 549 -9.49 -5.90 27.31
C TYR A 549 -9.36 -5.31 28.72
N SER A 550 -9.86 -6.01 29.75
CA SER A 550 -9.77 -5.57 31.14
C SER A 550 -8.48 -6.08 31.78
N MET A 551 -7.69 -5.17 32.37
CA MET A 551 -6.44 -5.49 33.07
C MET A 551 -6.66 -6.14 34.45
N THR A 552 -7.90 -6.44 34.83
CA THR A 552 -8.22 -7.08 36.11
C THR A 552 -8.01 -8.59 36.01
N PRO A 553 -7.12 -9.20 36.80
CA PRO A 553 -6.95 -10.65 36.82
C PRO A 553 -8.19 -11.27 37.48
N THR A 554 -9.18 -11.67 36.69
CA THR A 554 -10.26 -12.53 37.16
C THR A 554 -9.68 -13.92 37.35
N SER A 555 -9.52 -14.31 38.62
CA SER A 555 -9.04 -15.63 38.98
C SER A 555 -10.13 -16.67 38.70
N ASN A 556 -10.20 -17.20 37.48
CA ASN A 556 -10.95 -18.41 37.14
C ASN A 556 -10.23 -19.17 36.01
N ASP A 557 -9.18 -19.91 36.36
CA ASP A 557 -8.61 -21.00 35.54
C ASP A 557 -9.51 -22.25 35.66
N GLY A 558 -10.76 -22.17 35.22
CA GLY A 558 -11.70 -23.29 35.19
C GLY A 558 -12.39 -23.38 33.83
N ASP A 559 -12.22 -24.51 33.15
CA ASP A 559 -12.75 -24.90 31.82
C ASP A 559 -14.30 -24.92 31.69
N ASP A 560 -15.03 -23.96 32.27
CA ASP A 560 -16.47 -23.77 32.00
C ASP A 560 -16.64 -22.55 31.06
N ASP A 561 -16.61 -22.82 29.75
CA ASP A 561 -16.68 -21.87 28.62
C ASP A 561 -18.03 -21.10 28.48
N GLU A 562 -18.83 -20.93 29.53
CA GLU A 562 -20.01 -20.05 29.50
C GLU A 562 -19.76 -18.80 30.34
N GLU A 563 -19.25 -17.76 29.70
CA GLU A 563 -19.16 -16.41 30.27
C GLU A 563 -20.52 -15.99 30.84
N THR A 564 -20.60 -15.89 32.17
CA THR A 564 -21.87 -15.58 32.81
C THR A 564 -22.20 -14.11 32.63
N LEU A 565 -23.26 -13.82 31.85
CA LEU A 565 -23.75 -12.48 31.49
C LEU A 565 -23.80 -11.45 32.63
N TRP A 566 -23.97 -11.87 33.90
CA TRP A 566 -24.06 -10.97 35.05
C TRP A 566 -22.73 -10.34 35.48
N ASP A 567 -21.59 -10.89 35.05
CA ASP A 567 -20.25 -10.37 35.37
C ASP A 567 -19.75 -9.34 34.34
N MET A 568 -20.53 -9.11 33.28
CA MET A 568 -20.19 -8.19 32.20
C MET A 568 -20.58 -6.74 32.52
N SER A 569 -20.05 -5.80 31.73
CA SER A 569 -20.43 -4.38 31.82
C SER A 569 -21.89 -4.14 31.43
N ASP A 570 -22.53 -3.10 31.98
CA ASP A 570 -23.94 -2.76 31.69
C ASP A 570 -24.22 -2.67 30.16
N THR A 571 -23.30 -2.10 29.39
CA THR A 571 -23.41 -1.93 27.94
C THR A 571 -23.27 -3.26 27.19
N SER A 572 -22.38 -4.15 27.64
CA SER A 572 -22.25 -5.51 27.13
C SER A 572 -23.51 -6.34 27.41
N ILE A 573 -24.05 -6.28 28.63
CA ILE A 573 -25.29 -6.99 29.02
C ILE A 573 -26.43 -6.60 28.08
N LEU A 574 -26.59 -5.29 27.87
CA LEU A 574 -27.62 -4.76 27.00
C LEU A 574 -27.40 -5.19 25.53
N PHE A 575 -26.13 -5.26 25.09
CA PHE A 575 -25.75 -5.71 23.76
C PHE A 575 -26.03 -7.20 23.50
N HIS A 576 -25.75 -8.10 24.44
CA HIS A 576 -26.10 -9.52 24.31
C HIS A 576 -27.62 -9.73 24.13
N ARG A 577 -28.43 -8.99 24.90
CA ARG A 577 -29.90 -8.99 24.73
C ARG A 577 -30.33 -8.39 23.39
N TYR A 578 -29.60 -7.40 22.89
CA TYR A 578 -29.80 -6.85 21.55
C TYR A 578 -29.56 -7.89 20.45
N LEU A 579 -28.61 -8.81 20.61
CA LEU A 579 -28.36 -9.87 19.62
C LEU A 579 -29.50 -10.87 19.52
N GLU A 580 -30.11 -11.22 20.65
CA GLU A 580 -31.29 -12.10 20.75
C GLU A 580 -32.57 -11.43 20.19
N SER A 581 -32.58 -10.10 20.13
CA SER A 581 -33.73 -9.32 19.70
C SER A 581 -33.90 -9.25 18.18
N GLY A 582 -35.15 -9.15 17.74
CA GLY A 582 -35.52 -8.97 16.34
C GLY A 582 -35.26 -7.55 15.82
N LYS A 583 -35.72 -7.27 14.59
CA LYS A 583 -35.52 -5.96 13.92
C LYS A 583 -36.10 -4.76 14.69
N MET A 584 -37.21 -4.96 15.38
CA MET A 584 -37.84 -3.94 16.22
C MET A 584 -37.78 -4.43 17.66
N ILE A 585 -37.17 -3.63 18.52
CA ILE A 585 -36.96 -3.95 19.92
C ILE A 585 -37.97 -3.15 20.73
N ASN A 586 -38.79 -3.82 21.54
CA ASN A 586 -39.63 -3.16 22.53
C ASN A 586 -38.75 -2.71 23.69
N VAL A 587 -38.71 -1.41 23.96
CA VAL A 587 -37.82 -0.84 24.99
C VAL A 587 -38.19 -1.35 26.38
N PHE A 588 -39.47 -1.59 26.64
CA PHE A 588 -39.93 -2.06 27.95
C PHE A 588 -39.48 -3.51 28.22
N ASP A 589 -39.69 -4.42 27.27
CA ASP A 589 -39.26 -5.82 27.41
C ASP A 589 -37.73 -5.91 27.52
N TRP A 590 -37.02 -5.03 26.81
CA TRP A 590 -35.57 -4.94 26.88
C TRP A 590 -35.08 -4.45 28.24
N PHE A 591 -35.74 -3.44 28.82
CA PHE A 591 -35.49 -2.96 30.18
C PHE A 591 -35.75 -4.05 31.23
N GLU A 592 -36.85 -4.80 31.12
CA GLU A 592 -37.18 -5.89 32.05
C GLU A 592 -36.15 -7.03 31.96
N SER A 593 -35.68 -7.36 30.76
CA SER A 593 -34.62 -8.35 30.58
C SER A 593 -33.29 -7.91 31.19
N PHE A 594 -32.99 -6.60 31.13
CA PHE A 594 -31.79 -5.99 31.68
C PHE A 594 -31.83 -5.91 33.22
N SER A 595 -32.97 -5.53 33.79
CA SER A 595 -33.14 -5.45 35.25
C SER A 595 -32.97 -6.81 35.92
N LEU A 596 -33.44 -7.90 35.30
CA LEU A 596 -33.31 -9.26 35.82
C LEU A 596 -31.83 -9.69 35.94
N VAL A 597 -30.99 -9.28 35.00
CA VAL A 597 -29.54 -9.54 35.04
C VAL A 597 -28.88 -8.74 36.17
N LEU A 598 -29.20 -7.45 36.31
CA LEU A 598 -28.66 -6.61 37.39
C LEU A 598 -29.12 -7.06 38.79
N GLU A 599 -30.35 -7.56 38.93
CA GLU A 599 -30.81 -8.18 40.18
C GLU A 599 -29.98 -9.41 40.56
N THR A 600 -29.58 -10.20 39.55
CA THR A 600 -28.70 -11.35 39.75
C THR A 600 -27.31 -10.88 40.20
N GLN A 601 -26.74 -9.88 39.52
CA GLN A 601 -25.47 -9.25 39.91
C GLN A 601 -25.49 -8.70 41.35
N ARG A 602 -26.58 -8.03 41.75
CA ARG A 602 -26.78 -7.50 43.10
C ARG A 602 -26.83 -8.60 44.17
N ARG A 603 -27.44 -9.75 43.87
CA ARG A 603 -27.47 -10.91 44.79
C ARG A 603 -26.08 -11.53 44.98
N HIS A 604 -25.30 -11.64 43.91
CA HIS A 604 -23.93 -12.14 43.97
C HIS A 604 -23.02 -11.20 44.77
N ALA A 605 -23.03 -9.89 44.46
CA ALA A 605 -22.26 -8.90 45.19
C ALA A 605 -22.55 -8.87 46.70
N ARG A 606 -23.81 -9.08 47.10
CA ARG A 606 -24.21 -9.20 48.52
C ARG A 606 -23.68 -10.46 49.18
N THR A 607 -23.68 -11.57 48.44
CA THR A 607 -23.17 -12.85 48.92
C THR A 607 -21.66 -12.75 49.15
N ASP A 608 -20.92 -12.15 48.22
CA ASP A 608 -19.47 -11.94 48.33
C ASP A 608 -19.12 -10.94 49.44
N ALA A 609 -19.87 -9.85 49.56
CA ALA A 609 -19.71 -8.90 50.67
C ALA A 609 -19.93 -9.59 52.03
N SER A 610 -20.96 -10.43 52.16
CA SER A 610 -21.25 -11.17 53.40
C SER A 610 -20.18 -12.23 53.72
N ALA A 611 -19.60 -12.87 52.69
CA ALA A 611 -18.51 -13.82 52.83
C ALA A 611 -17.20 -13.12 53.24
N HIS A 612 -16.92 -11.95 52.67
CA HIS A 612 -15.76 -11.13 53.03
C HIS A 612 -15.89 -10.58 54.46
N GLU A 613 -17.08 -10.15 54.88
CA GLU A 613 -17.35 -9.70 56.24
C GLU A 613 -17.23 -10.85 57.27
N ALA A 614 -17.58 -12.08 56.88
CA ALA A 614 -17.41 -13.28 57.69
C ALA A 614 -15.93 -13.68 57.85
N LEU A 615 -15.08 -13.42 56.86
CA LEU A 615 -13.63 -13.67 56.91
C LEU A 615 -12.88 -12.68 57.82
N ILE A 616 -13.37 -11.44 57.94
CA ILE A 616 -12.77 -10.40 58.80
C ILE A 616 -13.15 -10.59 60.29
N ARG A 617 -14.28 -11.25 60.59
CA ARG A 617 -14.71 -11.53 61.97
C ARG A 617 -13.96 -12.74 62.56
N ILE A 618 -13.09 -12.50 63.56
CA ILE A 618 -12.31 -13.52 64.28
C ILE A 618 -13.24 -14.60 64.88
N PRO A 619 -12.94 -15.91 64.73
CA PRO A 619 -13.87 -16.96 65.15
C PRO A 619 -13.85 -17.16 66.68
N SER A 620 -14.90 -16.72 67.38
CA SER A 620 -15.12 -17.13 68.78
C SER A 620 -15.66 -18.56 68.82
N ARG A 621 -14.86 -19.50 69.35
CA ARG A 621 -15.21 -20.92 69.55
C ARG A 621 -16.52 -21.10 70.34
N ARG A 622 -17.64 -21.39 69.67
CA ARG A 622 -18.74 -22.22 70.23
C ARG A 622 -19.36 -23.10 69.14
N LYS A 623 -19.44 -24.40 69.43
CA LYS A 623 -19.99 -25.48 68.59
C LYS A 623 -21.49 -25.31 68.37
N GLY A 624 -21.93 -25.50 67.11
CA GLY A 624 -23.17 -26.21 66.79
C GLY A 624 -24.41 -25.36 66.42
N LYS A 625 -24.44 -24.83 65.20
CA LYS A 625 -25.59 -24.83 64.27
C LYS A 625 -25.17 -24.08 63.01
N GLN A 626 -25.29 -24.70 61.83
CA GLN A 626 -25.23 -23.97 60.56
C GLN A 626 -26.34 -22.92 60.59
N ARG A 627 -25.95 -21.65 60.74
CA ARG A 627 -26.84 -20.51 60.62
C ARG A 627 -26.82 -20.17 59.13
N GLN A 628 -27.94 -20.36 58.44
CA GLN A 628 -28.14 -19.76 57.12
C GLN A 628 -27.89 -18.26 57.28
N VAL A 629 -27.04 -17.70 56.43
CA VAL A 629 -26.85 -16.25 56.35
C VAL A 629 -28.14 -15.72 55.73
N GLU A 630 -29.05 -15.21 56.56
CA GLU A 630 -30.23 -14.47 56.09
C GLU A 630 -29.71 -13.18 55.45
N VAL A 631 -29.89 -13.05 54.13
CA VAL A 631 -29.64 -11.81 53.40
C VAL A 631 -30.62 -10.76 53.96
N PRO A 632 -30.18 -9.56 54.36
CA PRO A 632 -31.08 -8.53 54.87
C PRO A 632 -32.19 -8.22 53.85
N GLU A 633 -33.46 -8.22 54.30
CA GLU A 633 -34.57 -7.70 53.48
C GLU A 633 -34.44 -6.18 53.38
N ASP A 634 -34.47 -5.66 52.15
CA ASP A 634 -34.37 -4.23 51.87
C ASP A 634 -35.63 -3.49 52.34
N GLY A 635 -35.46 -2.29 52.89
CA GLY A 635 -36.58 -1.39 53.12
C GLY A 635 -37.19 -0.86 51.82
N GLU A 636 -38.45 -0.44 51.83
CA GLU A 636 -39.16 0.10 50.65
C GLU A 636 -38.38 1.26 49.98
N GLU A 637 -37.77 2.15 50.78
CA GLU A 637 -36.96 3.27 50.27
C GLU A 637 -35.68 2.84 49.55
N GLU A 638 -35.07 1.71 49.93
CA GLU A 638 -33.86 1.19 49.28
C GLU A 638 -34.19 0.49 47.96
N LEU A 639 -35.33 -0.18 47.90
CA LEU A 639 -35.86 -0.79 46.68
C LEU A 639 -36.19 0.26 45.62
N ASP A 640 -36.79 1.39 46.02
CA ASP A 640 -37.12 2.48 45.10
C ASP A 640 -35.87 3.19 44.57
N LYS A 641 -34.84 3.39 45.42
CA LYS A 641 -33.54 3.92 44.97
C LYS A 641 -32.86 2.98 43.98
N TRP A 642 -32.89 1.66 44.24
CA TRP A 642 -32.35 0.67 43.32
C TRP A 642 -33.06 0.66 41.97
N ARG A 643 -34.40 0.75 41.95
CA ARG A 643 -35.17 0.83 40.70
C ARG A 643 -34.78 2.05 39.87
N LEU A 644 -34.61 3.21 40.52
CA LEU A 644 -34.16 4.43 39.84
C LEU A 644 -32.74 4.29 39.30
N GLU A 645 -31.86 3.64 40.06
CA GLU A 645 -30.49 3.35 39.63
C GLU A 645 -30.46 2.44 38.40
N VAL A 646 -31.19 1.32 38.43
CA VAL A 646 -31.33 0.39 37.30
C VAL A 646 -31.88 1.11 36.06
N GLN A 647 -32.88 1.97 36.23
CA GLN A 647 -33.41 2.79 35.14
C GLN A 647 -32.34 3.74 34.57
N SER A 648 -31.55 4.39 35.43
CA SER A 648 -30.49 5.30 34.98
C SER A 648 -29.37 4.58 34.22
N ARG A 649 -28.97 3.38 34.69
CA ARG A 649 -27.96 2.53 34.05
C ARG A 649 -28.43 1.99 32.70
N PHE A 650 -29.70 1.60 32.61
CA PHE A 650 -30.32 1.19 31.36
C PHE A 650 -30.35 2.34 30.34
N ILE A 651 -30.83 3.53 30.73
CA ILE A 651 -30.88 4.69 29.84
C ILE A 651 -29.48 5.07 29.35
N ARG A 652 -28.48 5.02 30.23
CA ARG A 652 -27.09 5.27 29.87
C ARG A 652 -26.59 4.26 28.83
N SER A 653 -26.76 2.97 29.10
CA SER A 653 -26.33 1.88 28.19
C SER A 653 -27.05 1.95 26.84
N LEU A 654 -28.35 2.29 26.87
CA LEU A 654 -29.14 2.52 25.67
C LEU A 654 -28.58 3.68 24.84
N HIS A 655 -28.24 4.80 25.47
CA HIS A 655 -27.61 5.94 24.79
C HIS A 655 -26.22 5.61 24.25
N GLU A 656 -25.44 4.78 24.95
CA GLU A 656 -24.14 4.32 24.46
C GLU A 656 -24.30 3.46 23.20
N LEU A 657 -25.31 2.56 23.15
CA LEU A 657 -25.63 1.79 21.94
C LEU A 657 -26.17 2.68 20.79
N ASP A 658 -26.91 3.75 21.10
CA ASP A 658 -27.36 4.74 20.11
C ASP A 658 -26.18 5.53 19.54
N TYR A 659 -25.26 5.95 20.42
CA TYR A 659 -24.04 6.68 20.04
C TYR A 659 -23.13 5.84 19.13
N ILE A 660 -22.99 4.54 19.41
CA ILE A 660 -22.26 3.59 18.54
C ILE A 660 -23.01 3.36 17.22
N GLY A 661 -24.31 3.67 17.16
CA GLY A 661 -25.15 3.55 15.97
C GLY A 661 -25.74 2.15 15.76
N LEU A 662 -25.79 1.31 16.81
CA LEU A 662 -26.40 -0.02 16.80
C LEU A 662 -27.94 0.04 16.84
N ILE A 663 -28.47 1.14 17.33
CA ILE A 663 -29.90 1.39 17.41
C ILE A 663 -30.27 2.69 16.69
N LYS A 664 -31.54 2.80 16.29
CA LYS A 664 -32.10 4.00 15.68
C LYS A 664 -33.53 4.22 16.17
N HIS A 665 -33.78 5.41 16.71
CA HIS A 665 -35.12 5.83 17.10
C HIS A 665 -36.03 5.93 15.86
N THR A 666 -37.22 5.33 15.93
CA THR A 666 -38.23 5.43 14.85
C THR A 666 -39.57 5.88 15.38
N GLY A 667 -40.22 6.83 14.72
CA GLY A 667 -41.59 7.25 15.06
C GLY A 667 -42.69 6.32 14.54
N ARG A 668 -42.35 5.11 14.06
CA ARG A 668 -43.30 4.18 13.42
C ARG A 668 -44.15 3.40 14.44
N LYS A 669 -43.57 3.10 15.60
CA LYS A 669 -44.25 2.46 16.75
C LYS A 669 -43.78 3.16 18.01
N ALA A 670 -44.72 3.49 18.89
CA ALA A 670 -44.39 4.01 20.22
C ALA A 670 -43.55 2.97 20.98
N ASP A 671 -42.60 3.43 21.78
CA ASP A 671 -41.77 2.60 22.68
C ASP A 671 -40.96 1.49 22.00
N HIS A 672 -40.69 1.63 20.70
CA HIS A 672 -39.84 0.71 19.94
C HIS A 672 -38.64 1.41 19.32
N VAL A 673 -37.53 0.70 19.34
CA VAL A 673 -36.28 1.12 18.69
C VAL A 673 -35.94 0.13 17.59
N MET A 674 -35.35 0.61 16.49
CA MET A 674 -34.96 -0.22 15.36
C MET A 674 -33.50 -0.62 15.49
N ARG A 675 -33.24 -1.92 15.33
CA ARG A 675 -31.91 -2.49 15.18
C ARG A 675 -31.32 -2.10 13.83
N THR A 676 -30.10 -1.58 13.80
CA THR A 676 -29.42 -1.16 12.56
C THR A 676 -28.42 -2.22 12.06
N VAL A 677 -27.86 -3.04 12.96
CA VAL A 677 -26.81 -4.01 12.64
C VAL A 677 -27.23 -5.44 12.99
N PHE A 678 -27.32 -6.31 11.98
CA PHE A 678 -27.86 -7.67 12.11
C PHE A 678 -26.79 -8.76 12.20
N ASP A 679 -25.66 -8.58 11.51
CA ASP A 679 -24.61 -9.58 11.45
C ASP A 679 -23.57 -9.34 12.55
N VAL A 680 -23.34 -10.35 13.37
CA VAL A 680 -22.16 -10.44 14.24
C VAL A 680 -21.02 -10.98 13.38
N PRO A 681 -19.86 -10.30 13.29
CA PRO A 681 -18.68 -10.91 12.69
C PRO A 681 -18.33 -12.16 13.51
N GLY A 682 -18.39 -13.33 12.89
CA GLY A 682 -17.96 -14.60 13.50
C GLY A 682 -16.47 -14.83 13.39
#